data_AF-A0A5B8CNV2-F1
#
_entry.id   AF-A0A5B8CNV2-F1
#
_cell.length_a   1.000
_cell.length_b   1.000
_cell.length_c   1.000
_cell.angle_alpha   90.00
_cell.angle_beta   90.00
_cell.angle_gamma   90.00
#
_symmetry.space_group_name_H-M   'P 1'
#
loop_
_entity.id
_entity.type
_entity.pdbx_description
1 polymer ?
#
loop_
_entity_poly.entity_id
_entity_poly.type
_entity_poly.pdbx_seq_one_letter_code
_entity_poly.pdbx_strand_id
1 'polypeptide(L)'
;MAEGKIPFHQRVADKLIEQLKQGTAPWQKPWEATGSSGLPFNPTTGKRYRGVNVLNLMSEGRADNRWLTYKQAAAQGAQVRKGEKGSLVQYWQFEEERVVRDESGKPVLDAEGRQRKEKVELERPRAFYAVVFNAEQIDGLAPIVTTTHEWNPVERAEAILRASGAKITEEAGDRAYYRPSTDSITLPLRSQFPSADRFYATALHELGHWTGHPNRLDRDLAHPFGSEGYAREELRAEIASLITGQELQIGHDPEQHAAYVGSWIKVLEEDPLEIVRAASDAEKIHTYVLALEQKQVQQVEQAHDHTQYFVSNENTLCYQQPGMAMLGVLASNIDGRNPINGPFYASPLDQIRPATREDFDRFRVTLPPDFQQAQEYRQNDLDEGDRLAVADMAKTVQAYEEWQNGPHFEGNEEADLVISDDLNMELDERIKAAFARPGLAAALNASGFTVERLTDHSGDRWAAAAGAVAAIGDPIPEPQQHYSDRTLRALIDKHGWEPVDSGGPMHTVRRQFEGVGPIGTMITPNGERNLMAGYSADSERRRYIALSLGPNQITDFDGRDQNPEDVARLVNLKAEQYADERRERQGLAPLYAVNSPPLGIAATDQRDAAPEPSTRTYLAVPYREKDEAKALGAKWDKAEKSWYVPAGANVEPFQKWLSSAVEAPAGDLGQSLPGERAQRPTAPEQPQEGQTMQETPRQAREYLAVPYGERTLAKANGAKWDAARKSWYAPEGADPEKLARWKIDNQPRQKEAKSPEVEFADAMKSLGLEVPAGHPMMDGKTHRVPAQGDGKGEVAGFYVAFTDGHPAGYIKNNRSGLDMRWKSTGYTLSEEEKARLNAEAATKREERERERAATYDATAERVQQRAAQCRQIEQATPYMERKGIAPTIGALASASDTTIHLPAIDTSGKHWTTQYIQEDGTKRFAKESHKESCFHVVNGGVTPQAALAALDKAPRIMIGEGYATMATVSSVVDHATVAAFDSGNLPAVAAALRERYPDKPIFIMGEDDQRVLEKFGYNPGKEKATQAAQAVNGVPVFPTFAPGEQQADPARFTDFNDLQQNSRLGREGAVRQIRAAIENPRQQEREAPRIKLDDERERKRSGPVIGDDQPAQRRSVRR
;
A
#
# COMPACT_ATOMS: atom_id res chain seq x y z
N MET A 1 -35.92 13.56 32.31
CA MET A 1 -35.59 13.02 30.98
C MET A 1 -34.35 13.77 30.57
N ALA A 2 -33.17 13.23 30.87
CA ALA A 2 -31.97 13.75 30.25
C ALA A 2 -31.94 13.12 28.86
N GLU A 3 -32.14 13.92 27.82
CA GLU A 3 -32.01 13.49 26.43
C GLU A 3 -30.70 12.70 26.29
N GLY A 4 -30.80 11.43 25.88
CA GLY A 4 -29.63 10.64 25.54
C GLY A 4 -28.86 11.38 24.46
N LYS A 5 -27.56 11.62 24.68
CA LYS A 5 -26.74 12.31 23.67
C LYS A 5 -26.73 11.46 22.39
N ILE A 6 -27.36 11.98 21.35
CA ILE A 6 -27.39 11.39 20.01
C ILE A 6 -25.94 11.09 19.57
N PRO A 7 -25.60 9.83 19.20
CA PRO A 7 -24.28 9.45 18.70
C PRO A 7 -23.84 10.29 17.51
N PHE A 8 -22.52 10.43 17.29
CA PHE A 8 -21.99 11.27 16.20
C PHE A 8 -22.50 10.85 14.81
N HIS A 9 -22.42 9.57 14.46
CA HIS A 9 -22.88 9.07 13.16
C HIS A 9 -24.38 9.34 12.96
N GLN A 10 -25.21 9.12 14.00
CA GLN A 10 -26.64 9.44 13.97
C GLN A 10 -26.86 10.93 13.73
N ARG A 11 -26.16 11.79 14.46
CA ARG A 11 -26.29 13.25 14.29
C ARG A 11 -25.94 13.70 12.88
N VAL A 12 -24.89 13.12 12.29
CA VAL A 12 -24.47 13.43 10.92
C VAL A 12 -25.50 12.89 9.91
N ALA A 13 -25.96 11.65 10.10
CA ALA A 13 -26.99 11.04 9.26
C ALA A 13 -28.30 11.85 9.30
N ASP A 14 -28.82 12.18 10.48
CA ASP A 14 -30.05 12.98 10.65
C ASP A 14 -29.93 14.33 9.94
N LYS A 15 -28.79 15.02 10.09
CA LYS A 15 -28.51 16.29 9.42
C LYS A 15 -28.52 16.12 7.89
N LEU A 16 -27.86 15.10 7.38
CA LEU A 16 -27.78 14.85 5.95
C LEU A 16 -29.11 14.35 5.36
N ILE A 17 -29.90 13.57 6.10
CA ILE A 17 -31.27 13.17 5.72
C ILE A 17 -32.15 14.41 5.56
N GLU A 18 -32.09 15.35 6.49
CA GLU A 18 -32.86 16.59 6.39
C GLU A 18 -32.44 17.40 5.17
N GLN A 19 -31.13 17.51 4.93
CA GLN A 19 -30.63 18.19 3.74
C GLN A 19 -31.00 17.46 2.44
N LEU A 20 -30.99 16.12 2.43
CA LEU A 20 -31.42 15.30 1.30
C LEU A 20 -32.90 15.56 0.96
N LYS A 21 -33.75 15.64 1.98
CA LYS A 21 -35.18 15.99 1.85
C LYS A 21 -35.39 17.39 1.28
N GLN A 22 -34.50 18.31 1.62
CA GLN A 22 -34.54 19.71 1.16
C GLN A 22 -33.80 19.94 -0.18
N GLY A 23 -33.10 18.93 -0.73
CA GLY A 23 -32.26 19.10 -1.92
C GLY A 23 -30.99 19.94 -1.67
N THR A 24 -30.53 20.02 -0.41
CA THR A 24 -29.40 20.87 0.00
C THR A 24 -28.19 20.08 0.50
N ALA A 25 -28.20 18.74 0.38
CA ALA A 25 -27.06 17.92 0.78
C ALA A 25 -25.82 18.26 -0.06
N PRO A 26 -24.60 18.08 0.45
CA PRO A 26 -23.38 18.47 -0.26
C PRO A 26 -23.28 17.91 -1.68
N TRP A 27 -23.64 16.64 -1.90
CA TRP A 27 -23.61 16.01 -3.24
C TRP A 27 -24.87 16.25 -4.07
N GLN A 28 -25.87 16.99 -3.58
CA GLN A 28 -27.05 17.41 -4.36
C GLN A 28 -26.97 18.86 -4.84
N LYS A 29 -25.98 19.62 -4.38
CA LYS A 29 -25.76 20.99 -4.86
C LYS A 29 -24.85 20.93 -6.09
N PRO A 30 -25.17 21.68 -7.16
CA PRO A 30 -24.20 21.92 -8.21
C PRO A 30 -23.05 22.75 -7.61
N TRP A 31 -21.82 22.31 -7.86
CA TRP A 31 -20.62 23.05 -7.46
C TRP A 31 -19.93 23.55 -8.73
N GLU A 32 -19.74 24.87 -8.82
CA GLU A 32 -19.04 25.48 -9.95
C GLU A 32 -17.51 25.30 -9.80
N ALA A 33 -16.82 25.14 -10.93
CA ALA A 33 -15.35 25.07 -11.00
C ALA A 33 -14.66 26.33 -10.45
N THR A 34 -15.34 27.48 -10.50
CA THR A 34 -14.79 28.81 -10.18
C THR A 34 -15.36 29.36 -8.87
N GLY A 35 -14.97 28.78 -7.75
CA GLY A 35 -15.30 29.27 -6.42
C GLY A 35 -14.32 28.73 -5.38
N SER A 36 -13.79 29.59 -4.52
CA SER A 36 -12.74 29.27 -3.53
C SER A 36 -13.23 28.33 -2.42
N SER A 37 -13.51 27.07 -2.72
CA SER A 37 -13.90 26.08 -1.70
C SER A 37 -13.36 24.70 -2.08
N GLY A 38 -12.03 24.52 -1.97
CA GLY A 38 -11.46 23.17 -1.92
C GLY A 38 -11.97 22.41 -0.69
N LEU A 39 -11.64 21.12 -0.56
CA LEU A 39 -12.12 20.29 0.53
C LEU A 39 -11.78 20.88 1.92
N PRO A 40 -12.63 20.67 2.96
CA PRO A 40 -12.35 21.12 4.31
C PRO A 40 -10.98 20.65 4.81
N PHE A 41 -10.16 21.57 5.32
CA PHE A 41 -8.84 21.26 5.85
C PHE A 41 -8.50 22.01 7.12
N ASN A 42 -7.50 21.52 7.86
CA ASN A 42 -6.98 22.19 9.04
C ASN A 42 -5.74 23.00 8.66
N PRO A 43 -5.79 24.36 8.69
CA PRO A 43 -4.66 25.20 8.28
C PRO A 43 -3.47 25.15 9.25
N THR A 44 -3.64 24.66 10.48
CA THR A 44 -2.51 24.48 11.41
C THR A 44 -1.65 23.26 11.04
N THR A 45 -2.27 22.22 10.49
CA THR A 45 -1.57 20.97 10.15
C THR A 45 -1.34 20.80 8.64
N GLY A 46 -1.99 21.61 7.81
CA GLY A 46 -2.02 21.46 6.35
C GLY A 46 -2.81 20.24 5.87
N LYS A 47 -3.46 19.47 6.76
CA LYS A 47 -4.13 18.21 6.40
C LYS A 47 -5.61 18.44 6.12
N ARG A 48 -6.10 17.87 5.00
CA ARG A 48 -7.54 17.77 4.73
C ARG A 48 -8.25 16.86 5.72
N TYR A 49 -9.48 17.20 6.08
CA TYR A 49 -10.37 16.28 6.76
C TYR A 49 -10.70 15.12 5.81
N ARG A 50 -11.07 13.96 6.37
CA ARG A 50 -11.36 12.74 5.61
C ARG A 50 -12.64 12.07 6.05
N GLY A 51 -13.23 11.31 5.13
CA GLY A 51 -14.39 10.45 5.36
C GLY A 51 -15.60 11.26 5.79
N VAL A 52 -16.35 10.75 6.77
CA VAL A 52 -17.59 11.40 7.24
C VAL A 52 -17.40 12.84 7.73
N ASN A 53 -16.18 13.21 8.16
CA ASN A 53 -15.91 14.59 8.57
C ASN A 53 -15.98 15.57 7.39
N VAL A 54 -15.56 15.18 6.18
CA VAL A 54 -15.65 16.04 5.00
C VAL A 54 -17.10 16.40 4.75
N LEU A 55 -17.97 15.39 4.69
CA LEU A 55 -19.41 15.58 4.49
C LEU A 55 -20.05 16.41 5.60
N ASN A 56 -19.71 16.13 6.87
CA ASN A 56 -20.25 16.88 7.98
C ASN A 56 -19.84 18.36 7.94
N LEU A 57 -18.60 18.67 7.58
CA LEU A 57 -18.13 20.05 7.50
C LEU A 57 -18.67 20.77 6.25
N MET A 58 -18.73 20.12 5.09
CA MET A 58 -19.35 20.69 3.87
C MET A 58 -20.83 20.98 4.08
N SER A 59 -21.54 20.12 4.84
CA SER A 59 -22.95 20.32 5.17
C SER A 59 -23.22 21.56 6.04
N GLU A 60 -22.20 22.23 6.57
CA GLU A 60 -22.35 23.53 7.27
C GLU A 60 -22.54 24.70 6.28
N GLY A 61 -22.32 24.49 4.98
CA GLY A 61 -22.63 25.47 3.94
C GLY A 61 -21.77 26.75 4.00
N ARG A 62 -20.51 26.61 4.42
CA ARG A 62 -19.55 27.71 4.53
C ARG A 62 -18.62 27.76 3.34
N ALA A 63 -18.22 28.97 2.94
CA ALA A 63 -17.38 29.21 1.77
C ALA A 63 -15.89 29.01 2.10
N ASP A 64 -15.42 29.46 3.27
CA ASP A 64 -14.05 29.21 3.70
C ASP A 64 -13.89 27.72 4.08
N ASN A 65 -12.89 27.04 3.54
CA ASN A 65 -12.68 25.62 3.78
C ASN A 65 -11.74 25.33 4.97
N ARG A 66 -11.31 26.35 5.71
CA ARG A 66 -10.42 26.20 6.88
C ARG A 66 -11.22 25.93 8.15
N TRP A 67 -10.87 24.86 8.86
CA TRP A 67 -11.50 24.47 10.12
C TRP A 67 -10.49 24.20 11.22
N LEU A 68 -10.61 24.92 12.33
CA LEU A 68 -9.69 24.89 13.46
C LEU A 68 -10.41 24.63 14.78
N THR A 69 -9.77 23.95 15.73
CA THR A 69 -10.26 23.95 17.11
C THR A 69 -10.09 25.32 17.75
N TYR A 70 -10.87 25.63 18.79
CA TYR A 70 -10.73 26.89 19.55
C TYR A 70 -9.29 27.14 20.01
N LYS A 71 -8.59 26.09 20.48
CA LYS A 71 -7.20 26.19 20.94
C LYS A 71 -6.23 26.52 19.80
N GLN A 72 -6.46 25.98 18.61
CA GLN A 72 -5.65 26.27 17.43
C GLN A 72 -5.84 27.72 16.98
N ALA A 73 -7.07 28.22 16.96
CA ALA A 73 -7.35 29.63 16.68
C ALA A 73 -6.66 30.56 17.69
N ALA A 74 -6.83 30.29 18.99
CA ALA A 74 -6.21 31.08 20.06
C ALA A 74 -4.67 31.07 19.99
N ALA A 75 -4.06 29.95 19.62
CA ALA A 75 -2.60 29.85 19.46
C ALA A 75 -2.06 30.73 18.31
N GLN A 76 -2.92 31.09 17.34
CA GLN A 76 -2.58 32.02 16.25
C GLN A 76 -2.95 33.47 16.59
N GLY A 77 -3.32 33.77 17.83
CA GLY A 77 -3.80 35.09 18.23
C GLY A 77 -5.20 35.44 17.72
N ALA A 78 -5.92 34.45 17.17
CA ALA A 78 -7.25 34.62 16.61
C ALA A 78 -8.34 34.21 17.62
N GLN A 79 -9.53 34.78 17.50
CA GLN A 79 -10.61 34.61 18.47
C GLN A 79 -11.90 34.16 17.80
N VAL A 80 -12.41 32.97 18.19
CA VAL A 80 -13.77 32.56 17.83
C VAL A 80 -14.76 33.59 18.38
N ARG A 81 -15.64 34.13 17.53
CA ARG A 81 -16.61 35.15 17.93
C ARG A 81 -17.57 34.64 19.00
N LYS A 82 -17.97 35.54 19.89
CA LYS A 82 -18.90 35.22 20.97
C LYS A 82 -20.25 34.79 20.39
N GLY A 83 -20.71 33.60 20.78
CA GLY A 83 -22.00 33.04 20.36
C GLY A 83 -21.93 32.06 19.19
N GLU A 84 -20.78 31.97 18.51
CA GLU A 84 -20.56 30.99 17.45
C GLU A 84 -20.60 29.55 17.98
N LYS A 85 -21.19 28.65 17.20
CA LYS A 85 -21.26 27.21 17.51
C LYS A 85 -20.31 26.45 16.61
N GLY A 86 -19.47 25.60 17.20
CA GLY A 86 -18.56 24.75 16.44
C GLY A 86 -19.20 23.45 16.01
N SER A 87 -18.62 22.83 14.98
CA SER A 87 -19.02 21.55 14.42
C SER A 87 -18.19 20.42 15.04
N LEU A 88 -18.84 19.30 15.32
CA LEU A 88 -18.16 18.12 15.88
C LEU A 88 -17.47 17.33 14.77
N VAL A 89 -16.23 16.93 14.97
CA VAL A 89 -15.52 15.98 14.10
C VAL A 89 -15.07 14.77 14.92
N GLN A 90 -15.01 13.61 14.27
CA GLN A 90 -14.55 12.36 14.87
C GLN A 90 -13.25 11.91 14.21
N TYR A 91 -12.25 11.52 15.00
CA TYR A 91 -11.04 10.89 14.48
C TYR A 91 -10.67 9.68 15.33
N TRP A 92 -9.99 8.72 14.71
CA TRP A 92 -9.56 7.49 15.38
C TRP A 92 -8.07 7.60 15.72
N GLN A 93 -7.75 7.36 17.00
CA GLN A 93 -6.39 7.24 17.46
C GLN A 93 -6.04 5.76 17.53
N PHE A 94 -5.04 5.37 16.73
CA PHE A 94 -4.51 4.00 16.67
C PHE A 94 -3.23 3.83 17.49
N GLU A 95 -2.55 4.92 17.86
CA GLU A 95 -1.27 4.90 18.57
C GLU A 95 -1.30 5.89 19.74
N GLU A 96 -0.64 5.56 20.86
CA GLU A 96 -0.38 6.50 21.95
C GLU A 96 1.11 6.56 22.30
N GLU A 97 1.61 7.74 22.69
CA GLU A 97 2.97 7.87 23.20
C GLU A 97 3.05 7.38 24.66
N ARG A 98 3.89 6.39 24.94
CA ARG A 98 4.22 5.94 26.30
C ARG A 98 5.67 6.23 26.63
N VAL A 99 5.91 6.62 27.87
CA VAL A 99 7.26 6.77 28.42
C VAL A 99 7.89 5.39 28.51
N VAL A 100 9.05 5.20 27.85
CA VAL A 100 9.83 3.97 27.90
C VAL A 100 10.34 3.82 29.33
N ARG A 101 10.09 2.66 29.94
CA ARG A 101 10.54 2.34 31.30
C ARG A 101 11.48 1.16 31.26
N ASP A 102 12.53 1.20 32.09
CA ASP A 102 13.46 0.07 32.27
C ASP A 102 12.82 -1.06 33.09
N GLU A 103 13.55 -2.18 33.26
CA GLU A 103 13.13 -3.36 34.04
C GLU A 103 12.82 -3.04 35.51
N SER A 104 13.27 -1.88 36.01
CA SER A 104 12.99 -1.39 37.37
C SER A 104 11.80 -0.41 37.44
N GLY A 105 11.15 -0.13 36.30
CA GLY A 105 10.01 0.77 36.18
C GLY A 105 10.38 2.26 36.09
N LYS A 106 11.66 2.62 35.99
CA LYS A 106 12.12 4.01 35.88
C LYS A 106 12.07 4.51 34.42
N PRO A 107 11.71 5.78 34.17
CA PRO A 107 11.75 6.38 32.84
C PRO A 107 13.15 6.33 32.25
N VAL A 108 13.30 5.72 31.07
CA VAL A 108 14.53 5.77 30.29
C VAL A 108 14.69 7.19 29.74
N LEU A 109 15.87 7.78 29.90
CA LEU A 109 16.17 9.12 29.40
C LEU A 109 16.93 9.03 28.07
N ASP A 110 16.72 10.00 27.18
CA ASP A 110 17.50 10.17 25.94
C ASP A 110 18.87 10.82 26.23
N ALA A 111 19.69 10.98 25.19
CA ALA A 111 21.04 11.56 25.30
C ALA A 111 21.03 13.03 25.79
N GLU A 112 19.87 13.70 25.74
CA GLU A 112 19.66 15.06 26.22
C GLU A 112 18.99 15.10 27.62
N GLY A 113 18.82 13.95 28.28
CA GLY A 113 18.26 13.84 29.63
C GLY A 113 16.73 13.97 29.71
N ARG A 114 16.01 13.88 28.60
CA ARG A 114 14.53 13.91 28.54
C ARG A 114 13.97 12.50 28.55
N GLN A 115 12.76 12.32 29.05
CA GLN A 115 12.10 11.01 29.05
C GLN A 115 11.89 10.51 27.62
N ARG A 116 12.50 9.36 27.30
CA ARG A 116 12.32 8.67 26.03
C ARG A 116 10.88 8.19 25.95
N LYS A 117 10.21 8.56 24.87
CA LYS A 117 8.85 8.12 24.55
C LYS A 117 8.87 7.19 23.35
N GLU A 118 8.02 6.20 23.37
CA GLU A 118 7.77 5.28 22.27
C GLU A 118 6.31 5.38 21.85
N LYS A 119 6.05 5.28 20.54
CA LYS A 119 4.70 5.16 20.02
C LYS A 119 4.26 3.71 20.13
N VAL A 120 3.22 3.47 20.93
CA VAL A 120 2.66 2.14 21.16
C VAL A 120 1.32 2.08 20.45
N GLU A 121 1.14 1.07 19.59
CA GLU A 121 -0.13 0.81 18.93
C GLU A 121 -1.17 0.38 19.98
N LEU A 122 -2.36 0.99 19.90
CA LEU A 122 -3.47 0.71 20.80
C LEU A 122 -4.15 -0.59 20.37
N GLU A 123 -4.20 -1.58 21.27
CA GLU A 123 -4.94 -2.84 21.05
C GLU A 123 -6.41 -2.61 20.62
N ARG A 124 -7.00 -1.47 21.00
CA ARG A 124 -8.29 -1.00 20.51
C ARG A 124 -8.19 0.47 20.10
N PRO A 125 -8.42 0.80 18.82
CA PRO A 125 -8.49 2.18 18.36
C PRO A 125 -9.54 2.96 19.17
N ARG A 126 -9.20 4.18 19.58
CA ARG A 126 -10.09 5.04 20.36
C ARG A 126 -10.65 6.13 19.47
N ALA A 127 -11.98 6.26 19.46
CA ALA A 127 -12.64 7.40 18.82
C ALA A 127 -12.52 8.64 19.70
N PHE A 128 -11.93 9.69 19.14
CA PHE A 128 -11.87 11.02 19.74
C PHE A 128 -12.80 11.96 19.00
N TYR A 129 -13.30 12.94 19.75
CA TYR A 129 -14.17 13.98 19.22
C TYR A 129 -13.54 15.34 19.49
N ALA A 130 -13.56 16.19 18.48
CA ALA A 130 -13.13 17.58 18.62
C ALA A 130 -14.22 18.50 18.09
N VAL A 131 -14.35 19.68 18.70
CA VAL A 131 -15.18 20.77 18.17
C VAL A 131 -14.27 21.69 17.38
N VAL A 132 -14.60 21.88 16.11
CA VAL A 132 -13.90 22.76 15.19
C VAL A 132 -14.81 23.92 14.78
N PHE A 133 -14.21 25.05 14.49
CA PHE A 133 -14.86 26.27 14.05
C PHE A 133 -14.29 26.59 12.68
N ASN A 134 -15.17 27.02 11.79
CA ASN A 134 -14.77 27.50 10.48
C ASN A 134 -14.04 28.83 10.61
N ALA A 135 -13.12 29.14 9.70
CA ALA A 135 -12.40 30.41 9.69
C ALA A 135 -13.34 31.63 9.61
N GLU A 136 -14.49 31.51 8.93
CA GLU A 136 -15.52 32.56 8.93
C GLU A 136 -16.00 32.92 10.34
N GLN A 137 -15.94 32.00 11.31
CA GLN A 137 -16.39 32.16 12.69
C GLN A 137 -15.34 32.79 13.62
N ILE A 138 -14.14 33.07 13.10
CA ILE A 138 -12.95 33.43 13.88
C ILE A 138 -12.43 34.78 13.40
N ASP A 139 -12.34 35.74 14.31
CA ASP A 139 -11.73 37.04 14.06
C ASP A 139 -10.21 36.97 14.23
N GLY A 140 -9.47 37.70 13.40
CA GLY A 140 -8.01 37.77 13.49
C GLY A 140 -7.26 36.63 12.80
N LEU A 141 -7.94 35.76 12.04
CA LEU A 141 -7.26 34.86 11.10
C LEU A 141 -6.83 35.61 9.84
N ALA A 142 -5.68 35.24 9.30
CA ALA A 142 -5.23 35.76 8.01
C ALA A 142 -6.27 35.42 6.92
N PRO A 143 -6.49 36.32 5.93
CA PRO A 143 -7.32 36.02 4.76
C PRO A 143 -6.89 34.71 4.09
N ILE A 144 -7.85 34.00 3.48
CA ILE A 144 -7.51 32.84 2.67
C ILE A 144 -6.60 33.29 1.52
N VAL A 145 -5.42 32.69 1.44
CA VAL A 145 -4.54 32.88 0.28
C VAL A 145 -5.03 31.91 -0.78
N THR A 146 -5.86 32.40 -1.70
CA THR A 146 -6.24 31.60 -2.86
C THR A 146 -5.04 31.56 -3.80
N THR A 147 -4.30 30.46 -3.80
CA THR A 147 -3.32 30.21 -4.84
C THR A 147 -4.08 29.89 -6.12
N THR A 148 -4.05 30.82 -7.08
CA THR A 148 -4.41 30.52 -8.47
C THR A 148 -3.41 29.48 -8.96
N HIS A 149 -3.85 28.23 -8.99
CA HIS A 149 -3.07 27.18 -9.60
C HIS A 149 -3.08 27.39 -11.12
N GLU A 150 -1.92 27.27 -11.76
CA GLU A 150 -1.76 27.50 -13.21
C GLU A 150 -2.26 26.32 -14.08
N TRP A 151 -2.64 25.19 -13.49
CA TRP A 151 -3.01 23.99 -14.24
C TRP A 151 -4.49 23.98 -14.65
N ASN A 152 -4.77 23.43 -15.83
CA ASN A 152 -6.11 23.31 -16.39
C ASN A 152 -6.87 22.12 -15.77
N PRO A 153 -7.99 22.33 -15.05
CA PRO A 153 -8.79 21.27 -14.41
C PRO A 153 -9.19 20.14 -15.36
N VAL A 154 -9.56 20.50 -16.58
CA VAL A 154 -10.00 19.57 -17.64
C VAL A 154 -8.86 18.65 -18.08
N GLU A 155 -7.64 19.17 -18.19
CA GLU A 155 -6.48 18.38 -18.61
C GLU A 155 -6.11 17.32 -17.57
N ARG A 156 -6.17 17.65 -16.27
CA ARG A 156 -5.94 16.64 -15.23
C ARG A 156 -7.04 15.59 -15.18
N ALA A 157 -8.30 15.98 -15.39
CA ALA A 157 -9.40 15.04 -15.52
C ALA A 157 -9.15 14.03 -16.67
N GLU A 158 -8.75 14.55 -17.84
CA GLU A 158 -8.44 13.76 -19.01
C GLU A 158 -7.23 12.84 -18.78
N ALA A 159 -6.18 13.34 -18.12
CA ALA A 159 -5.01 12.56 -17.74
C ALA A 159 -5.39 11.39 -16.82
N ILE A 160 -6.26 11.62 -15.84
CA ILE A 160 -6.78 10.57 -14.95
C ILE A 160 -7.58 9.52 -15.73
N LEU A 161 -8.51 9.95 -16.60
CA LEU A 161 -9.29 9.01 -17.42
C LEU A 161 -8.36 8.17 -18.30
N ARG A 162 -7.35 8.77 -18.91
CA ARG A 162 -6.35 8.06 -19.73
C ARG A 162 -5.51 7.10 -18.89
N ALA A 163 -4.99 7.56 -17.75
CA ALA A 163 -4.15 6.77 -16.85
C ALA A 163 -4.91 5.63 -16.18
N SER A 164 -6.24 5.72 -16.07
CA SER A 164 -7.09 4.66 -15.54
C SER A 164 -7.02 3.38 -16.36
N GLY A 165 -6.78 3.48 -17.67
CA GLY A 165 -6.90 2.36 -18.61
C GLY A 165 -8.32 1.80 -18.71
N ALA A 166 -9.33 2.50 -18.18
CA ALA A 166 -10.72 2.09 -18.31
C ALA A 166 -11.13 2.09 -19.79
N LYS A 167 -11.88 1.07 -20.22
CA LYS A 167 -12.45 1.02 -21.57
C LYS A 167 -13.64 1.98 -21.62
N ILE A 168 -13.40 3.22 -22.05
CA ILE A 168 -14.40 4.28 -22.19
C ILE A 168 -14.86 4.35 -23.64
N THR A 169 -16.17 4.21 -23.88
CA THR A 169 -16.78 4.44 -25.18
C THR A 169 -17.70 5.65 -25.12
N GLU A 170 -17.53 6.61 -26.03
CA GLU A 170 -18.44 7.74 -26.21
C GLU A 170 -19.44 7.41 -27.32
N GLU A 171 -20.74 7.42 -27.02
CA GLU A 171 -21.81 7.08 -27.97
C GLU A 171 -22.92 8.13 -27.90
N ALA A 172 -23.64 8.34 -29.01
CA ALA A 172 -24.80 9.22 -29.02
C ALA A 172 -25.93 8.63 -28.15
N GLY A 173 -26.28 9.29 -27.05
CA GLY A 173 -27.29 8.77 -26.12
C GLY A 173 -27.58 9.69 -24.94
N ASP A 174 -28.50 9.30 -24.07
CA ASP A 174 -28.96 10.06 -22.91
C ASP A 174 -28.51 9.44 -21.56
N ARG A 175 -27.61 8.45 -21.59
CA ARG A 175 -27.18 7.70 -20.40
C ARG A 175 -25.67 7.53 -20.32
N ALA A 176 -25.11 7.82 -19.16
CA ALA A 176 -23.80 7.36 -18.73
C ALA A 176 -23.97 6.14 -17.81
N TYR A 177 -23.08 5.15 -17.92
CA TYR A 177 -23.06 4.01 -17.01
C TYR A 177 -21.74 3.23 -17.08
N TYR A 178 -21.34 2.66 -15.94
CA TYR A 178 -20.38 1.58 -15.84
C TYR A 178 -21.08 0.21 -15.98
N ARG A 179 -20.49 -0.69 -16.78
CA ARG A 179 -20.96 -2.07 -16.94
C ARG A 179 -19.96 -3.05 -16.30
N PRO A 180 -20.28 -3.66 -15.14
CA PRO A 180 -19.38 -4.58 -14.45
C PRO A 180 -19.00 -5.82 -15.29
N SER A 181 -19.94 -6.39 -16.05
CA SER A 181 -19.73 -7.64 -16.80
C SER A 181 -18.71 -7.54 -17.94
N THR A 182 -18.52 -6.35 -18.50
CA THR A 182 -17.56 -6.09 -19.60
C THR A 182 -16.41 -5.18 -19.18
N ASP A 183 -16.38 -4.82 -17.90
CA ASP A 183 -15.46 -3.85 -17.31
C ASP A 183 -15.27 -2.57 -18.17
N SER A 184 -16.37 -1.96 -18.59
CA SER A 184 -16.35 -0.81 -19.51
C SER A 184 -17.29 0.32 -19.08
N ILE A 185 -16.92 1.55 -19.41
CA ILE A 185 -17.70 2.76 -19.17
C ILE A 185 -18.28 3.24 -20.52
N THR A 186 -19.56 3.57 -20.53
CA THR A 186 -20.21 4.24 -21.67
C THR A 186 -20.62 5.64 -21.25
N LEU A 187 -20.25 6.65 -22.05
CA LEU A 187 -20.60 8.06 -21.85
C LEU A 187 -21.34 8.61 -23.08
N PRO A 188 -22.25 9.58 -22.91
CA PRO A 188 -22.74 10.38 -24.03
C PRO A 188 -21.61 11.15 -24.73
N LEU A 189 -21.81 11.56 -25.98
CA LEU A 189 -20.82 12.36 -26.71
C LEU A 189 -20.54 13.67 -25.97
N ARG A 190 -19.28 14.09 -25.93
CA ARG A 190 -18.87 15.39 -25.33
C ARG A 190 -19.71 16.57 -25.80
N SER A 191 -20.11 16.60 -27.07
CA SER A 191 -20.95 17.65 -27.66
C SER A 191 -22.38 17.70 -27.11
N GLN A 192 -22.84 16.67 -26.40
CA GLN A 192 -24.16 16.62 -25.76
C GLN A 192 -24.15 17.23 -24.36
N PHE A 193 -22.98 17.49 -23.78
CA PHE A 193 -22.86 18.15 -22.49
C PHE A 193 -22.82 19.67 -22.67
N PRO A 194 -23.46 20.45 -21.78
CA PRO A 194 -23.43 21.92 -21.84
C PRO A 194 -22.02 22.51 -21.67
N SER A 195 -21.13 21.80 -21.00
CA SER A 195 -19.77 22.23 -20.68
C SER A 195 -18.86 21.03 -20.40
N ALA A 196 -17.54 21.24 -20.50
CA ALA A 196 -16.55 20.19 -20.28
C ALA A 196 -16.56 19.68 -18.82
N ASP A 197 -16.71 20.58 -17.85
CA ASP A 197 -16.82 20.24 -16.43
C ASP A 197 -17.94 19.23 -16.15
N ARG A 198 -19.11 19.40 -16.75
CA ARG A 198 -20.23 18.45 -16.62
C ARG A 198 -19.90 17.07 -17.20
N PHE A 199 -19.23 17.03 -18.37
CA PHE A 199 -18.78 15.77 -18.95
C PHE A 199 -17.82 15.04 -18.00
N TYR A 200 -16.82 15.74 -17.47
CA TYR A 200 -15.84 15.12 -16.58
C TYR A 200 -16.40 14.77 -15.21
N ALA A 201 -17.35 15.53 -14.68
CA ALA A 201 -18.07 15.16 -13.45
C ALA A 201 -18.82 13.83 -13.64
N THR A 202 -19.54 13.65 -14.76
CA THR A 202 -20.18 12.38 -15.11
C THR A 202 -19.15 11.26 -15.32
N ALA A 203 -18.04 11.54 -16.02
CA ALA A 203 -17.00 10.55 -16.24
C ALA A 203 -16.33 10.07 -14.93
N LEU A 204 -16.11 10.98 -13.97
CA LEU A 204 -15.54 10.66 -12.66
C LEU A 204 -16.51 9.86 -11.79
N HIS A 205 -17.82 10.10 -11.90
CA HIS A 205 -18.85 9.28 -11.26
C HIS A 205 -18.79 7.83 -11.77
N GLU A 206 -18.82 7.64 -13.09
CA GLU A 206 -18.72 6.30 -13.68
C GLU A 206 -17.38 5.63 -13.40
N LEU A 207 -16.30 6.40 -13.37
CA LEU A 207 -14.99 5.91 -12.94
C LEU A 207 -15.03 5.47 -11.48
N GLY A 208 -15.79 6.16 -10.64
CA GLY A 208 -16.07 5.77 -9.25
C GLY A 208 -16.66 4.36 -9.17
N HIS A 209 -17.70 4.08 -9.95
CA HIS A 209 -18.26 2.72 -10.08
C HIS A 209 -17.27 1.73 -10.65
N TRP A 210 -16.52 2.12 -11.69
CA TRP A 210 -15.48 1.29 -12.28
C TRP A 210 -14.48 0.85 -11.20
N THR A 211 -14.04 1.70 -10.28
CA THR A 211 -13.13 1.24 -9.19
C THR A 211 -13.69 0.09 -8.34
N GLY A 212 -15.01 -0.15 -8.33
CA GLY A 212 -15.65 -1.21 -7.54
C GLY A 212 -15.46 -2.63 -8.08
N HIS A 213 -14.94 -2.82 -9.29
CA HIS A 213 -14.72 -4.15 -9.87
C HIS A 213 -13.80 -5.05 -9.01
N PRO A 214 -13.95 -6.39 -9.04
CA PRO A 214 -13.19 -7.32 -8.21
C PRO A 214 -11.65 -7.19 -8.30
N ASN A 215 -11.14 -6.76 -9.46
CA ASN A 215 -9.70 -6.55 -9.66
C ASN A 215 -9.17 -5.20 -9.12
N ARG A 216 -10.02 -4.41 -8.45
CA ARG A 216 -9.69 -3.05 -7.97
C ARG A 216 -10.02 -2.89 -6.49
N LEU A 217 -11.13 -2.23 -6.15
CA LEU A 217 -11.56 -2.03 -4.76
C LEU A 217 -12.57 -3.07 -4.29
N ASP A 218 -12.96 -4.02 -5.15
CA ASP A 218 -13.79 -5.20 -4.84
C ASP A 218 -15.01 -4.86 -3.98
N ARG A 219 -15.86 -3.97 -4.51
CA ARG A 219 -17.13 -3.60 -3.90
C ARG A 219 -18.27 -4.41 -4.54
N ASP A 220 -19.32 -4.67 -3.77
CA ASP A 220 -20.48 -5.42 -4.29
C ASP A 220 -21.30 -4.57 -5.27
N LEU A 221 -21.13 -4.85 -6.56
CA LEU A 221 -21.87 -4.22 -7.65
C LEU A 221 -23.00 -5.12 -8.20
N ALA A 222 -23.24 -6.30 -7.61
CA ALA A 222 -24.13 -7.32 -8.15
C ALA A 222 -25.62 -7.08 -7.86
N HIS A 223 -25.96 -5.91 -7.33
CA HIS A 223 -27.30 -5.58 -6.88
C HIS A 223 -28.20 -5.09 -8.04
N PRO A 224 -29.45 -5.58 -8.16
CA PRO A 224 -30.37 -5.12 -9.19
C PRO A 224 -30.63 -3.61 -9.12
N PHE A 225 -30.85 -2.99 -10.28
CA PHE A 225 -31.21 -1.57 -10.37
C PHE A 225 -32.38 -1.23 -9.46
N GLY A 226 -32.24 -0.15 -8.67
CA GLY A 226 -33.25 0.31 -7.72
C GLY A 226 -33.36 -0.49 -6.42
N SER A 227 -32.51 -1.51 -6.21
CA SER A 227 -32.42 -2.21 -4.93
C SER A 227 -31.68 -1.37 -3.87
N GLU A 228 -31.78 -1.78 -2.61
CA GLU A 228 -31.09 -1.12 -1.50
C GLU A 228 -29.56 -1.22 -1.62
N GLY A 229 -29.06 -2.39 -2.04
CA GLY A 229 -27.63 -2.59 -2.29
C GLY A 229 -27.11 -1.70 -3.43
N TYR A 230 -27.92 -1.53 -4.48
CA TYR A 230 -27.62 -0.60 -5.57
C TYR A 230 -27.56 0.85 -5.07
N ALA A 231 -28.53 1.27 -4.25
CA ALA A 231 -28.54 2.62 -3.66
C ALA A 231 -27.32 2.91 -2.76
N ARG A 232 -26.80 1.88 -2.06
CA ARG A 232 -25.57 1.98 -1.26
C ARG A 232 -24.33 2.23 -2.12
N GLU A 233 -24.22 1.58 -3.28
CA GLU A 233 -23.10 1.83 -4.21
C GLU A 233 -23.22 3.18 -4.91
N GLU A 234 -24.41 3.58 -5.36
CA GLU A 234 -24.65 4.93 -5.90
C GLU A 234 -24.23 6.01 -4.89
N LEU A 235 -24.59 5.85 -3.61
CA LEU A 235 -24.18 6.79 -2.56
C LEU A 235 -22.64 6.91 -2.44
N ARG A 236 -21.90 5.81 -2.63
CA ARG A 236 -20.44 5.79 -2.59
C ARG A 236 -19.83 6.50 -3.79
N ALA A 237 -20.32 6.20 -4.99
CA ALA A 237 -19.85 6.80 -6.24
C ALA A 237 -20.13 8.31 -6.27
N GLU A 238 -21.31 8.74 -5.82
CA GLU A 238 -21.67 10.15 -5.69
C GLU A 238 -20.75 10.93 -4.75
N ILE A 239 -20.54 10.40 -3.55
CA ILE A 239 -19.65 11.06 -2.58
C ILE A 239 -18.22 11.11 -3.13
N ALA A 240 -17.78 10.04 -3.83
CA ALA A 240 -16.46 9.99 -4.43
C ALA A 240 -16.28 10.98 -5.58
N SER A 241 -17.31 11.12 -6.43
CA SER A 241 -17.35 12.08 -7.53
C SER A 241 -17.28 13.50 -6.99
N LEU A 242 -18.10 13.83 -5.98
CA LEU A 242 -18.07 15.14 -5.30
C LEU A 242 -16.67 15.49 -4.79
N ILE A 243 -16.05 14.61 -3.99
CA ILE A 243 -14.76 14.93 -3.37
C ILE A 243 -13.62 14.99 -4.39
N THR A 244 -13.68 14.18 -5.45
CA THR A 244 -12.67 14.17 -6.52
C THR A 244 -12.84 15.39 -7.43
N GLY A 245 -14.07 15.72 -7.81
CA GLY A 245 -14.40 16.91 -8.61
C GLY A 245 -14.03 18.22 -7.90
N GLN A 246 -14.21 18.30 -6.58
CA GLN A 246 -13.74 19.46 -5.81
C GLN A 246 -12.21 19.57 -5.72
N GLU A 247 -11.51 18.46 -5.51
CA GLU A 247 -10.04 18.46 -5.49
C GLU A 247 -9.45 18.85 -6.86
N LEU A 248 -10.09 18.38 -7.95
CA LEU A 248 -9.67 18.67 -9.31
C LEU A 248 -10.16 20.03 -9.83
N GLN A 249 -11.02 20.73 -9.08
CA GLN A 249 -11.67 21.99 -9.50
C GLN A 249 -12.51 21.83 -10.78
N ILE A 250 -13.08 20.65 -11.00
CA ILE A 250 -14.01 20.36 -12.09
C ILE A 250 -15.44 20.74 -11.67
N GLY A 251 -15.74 20.71 -10.38
CA GLY A 251 -17.10 20.87 -9.86
C GLY A 251 -17.83 19.53 -9.75
N HIS A 252 -19.14 19.60 -9.52
CA HIS A 252 -20.02 18.42 -9.37
C HIS A 252 -21.41 18.76 -9.90
N ASP A 253 -21.99 17.89 -10.73
CA ASP A 253 -23.33 18.05 -11.31
C ASP A 253 -24.24 16.88 -10.87
N PRO A 254 -25.24 17.14 -10.00
CA PRO A 254 -26.13 16.10 -9.48
C PRO A 254 -27.38 15.83 -10.35
N GLU A 255 -27.55 16.50 -11.50
CA GLU A 255 -28.81 16.50 -12.27
C GLU A 255 -29.33 15.09 -12.68
N GLN A 256 -28.48 14.06 -12.70
CA GLN A 256 -28.86 12.69 -13.07
C GLN A 256 -29.33 11.81 -11.89
N HIS A 257 -29.23 12.26 -10.63
CA HIS A 257 -29.28 11.37 -9.45
C HIS A 257 -30.49 11.61 -8.51
N ALA A 258 -31.41 12.50 -8.90
CA ALA A 258 -32.65 12.74 -8.14
C ALA A 258 -33.50 11.48 -7.91
N ALA A 259 -33.39 10.49 -8.80
CA ALA A 259 -34.10 9.21 -8.70
C ALA A 259 -33.70 8.37 -7.47
N TYR A 260 -32.50 8.57 -6.91
CA TYR A 260 -31.96 7.74 -5.83
C TYR A 260 -32.11 8.36 -4.44
N VAL A 261 -32.44 9.65 -4.35
CA VAL A 261 -32.53 10.41 -3.10
C VAL A 261 -33.47 9.73 -2.10
N GLY A 262 -34.62 9.24 -2.57
CA GLY A 262 -35.58 8.51 -1.72
C GLY A 262 -34.99 7.22 -1.14
N SER A 263 -34.23 6.48 -1.94
CA SER A 263 -33.56 5.25 -1.50
C SER A 263 -32.41 5.55 -0.53
N TRP A 264 -31.64 6.62 -0.74
CA TRP A 264 -30.59 7.04 0.20
C TRP A 264 -31.17 7.47 1.54
N ILE A 265 -32.25 8.26 1.55
CA ILE A 265 -32.95 8.64 2.78
C ILE A 265 -33.36 7.39 3.56
N LYS A 266 -33.99 6.42 2.87
CA LYS A 266 -34.41 5.16 3.49
C LYS A 266 -33.22 4.40 4.09
N VAL A 267 -32.14 4.22 3.32
CA VAL A 267 -30.92 3.52 3.77
C VAL A 267 -30.32 4.19 5.01
N LEU A 268 -30.28 5.52 5.04
CA LEU A 268 -29.72 6.27 6.17
C LEU A 268 -30.66 6.32 7.39
N GLU A 269 -31.97 6.29 7.19
CA GLU A 269 -32.97 6.18 8.27
C GLU A 269 -32.93 4.79 8.93
N GLU A 270 -32.73 3.73 8.15
CA GLU A 270 -32.62 2.35 8.63
C GLU A 270 -31.25 2.03 9.25
N ASP A 271 -30.16 2.49 8.62
CA ASP A 271 -28.79 2.32 9.11
C ASP A 271 -27.97 3.63 9.06
N PRO A 272 -28.02 4.45 10.11
CA PRO A 272 -27.26 5.70 10.23
C PRO A 272 -25.74 5.53 10.21
N LEU A 273 -25.20 4.32 10.41
CA LEU A 273 -23.76 4.07 10.24
C LEU A 273 -23.36 3.98 8.78
N GLU A 274 -24.31 3.80 7.86
CA GLU A 274 -24.02 3.65 6.44
C GLU A 274 -23.33 4.88 5.87
N ILE A 275 -23.65 6.10 6.33
CA ILE A 275 -22.95 7.30 5.89
C ILE A 275 -21.45 7.28 6.22
N VAL A 276 -21.07 6.66 7.35
CA VAL A 276 -19.67 6.52 7.73
C VAL A 276 -18.96 5.53 6.82
N ARG A 277 -19.63 4.42 6.47
CA ARG A 277 -19.10 3.41 5.55
C ARG A 277 -18.98 3.96 4.14
N ALA A 278 -20.04 4.59 3.63
CA ALA A 278 -20.08 5.18 2.30
C ALA A 278 -19.01 6.27 2.15
N ALA A 279 -18.87 7.18 3.13
CA ALA A 279 -17.81 8.18 3.12
C ALA A 279 -16.40 7.57 3.22
N SER A 280 -16.23 6.47 3.97
CA SER A 280 -14.95 5.77 4.03
C SER A 280 -14.59 5.09 2.71
N ASP A 281 -15.56 4.51 2.01
CA ASP A 281 -15.32 3.87 0.71
C ASP A 281 -15.09 4.93 -0.37
N ALA A 282 -15.84 6.03 -0.35
CA ALA A 282 -15.61 7.16 -1.25
C ALA A 282 -14.20 7.74 -1.13
N GLU A 283 -13.64 7.84 0.08
CA GLU A 283 -12.24 8.23 0.28
C GLU A 283 -11.24 7.26 -0.35
N LYS A 284 -11.53 5.94 -0.33
CA LYS A 284 -10.69 4.95 -1.01
C LYS A 284 -10.78 5.11 -2.52
N ILE A 285 -11.99 5.34 -3.06
CA ILE A 285 -12.23 5.60 -4.49
C ILE A 285 -11.42 6.83 -4.93
N HIS A 286 -11.60 7.96 -4.24
CA HIS A 286 -10.87 9.19 -4.50
C HIS A 286 -9.34 8.99 -4.45
N THR A 287 -8.83 8.33 -3.40
CA THR A 287 -7.40 8.04 -3.26
C THR A 287 -6.89 7.17 -4.41
N TYR A 288 -7.67 6.16 -4.81
CA TYR A 288 -7.32 5.28 -5.93
C TYR A 288 -7.26 6.05 -7.25
N VAL A 289 -8.28 6.87 -7.53
CA VAL A 289 -8.40 7.64 -8.77
C VAL A 289 -7.25 8.64 -8.91
N LEU A 290 -6.93 9.42 -7.87
CA LEU A 290 -5.83 10.38 -7.92
C LEU A 290 -4.44 9.71 -8.01
N ALA A 291 -4.28 8.49 -7.49
CA ALA A 291 -3.02 7.76 -7.59
C ALA A 291 -2.68 7.32 -9.03
N LEU A 292 -3.66 7.30 -9.95
CA LEU A 292 -3.43 6.95 -11.36
C LEU A 292 -2.55 8.00 -12.07
N GLU A 293 -2.76 9.28 -11.77
CA GLU A 293 -1.96 10.39 -12.30
C GLU A 293 -0.49 10.28 -11.85
N GLN A 294 -0.26 9.99 -10.56
CA GLN A 294 1.08 9.90 -9.98
C GLN A 294 1.92 8.77 -10.60
N LYS A 295 1.28 7.63 -10.92
CA LYS A 295 1.96 6.50 -11.59
C LYS A 295 2.36 6.86 -13.02
N GLN A 296 1.54 7.62 -13.74
CA GLN A 296 1.86 8.06 -15.09
C GLN A 296 3.00 9.07 -15.09
N VAL A 297 2.99 10.06 -14.19
CA VAL A 297 4.09 11.04 -14.04
C VAL A 297 5.41 10.33 -13.74
N GLN A 298 5.42 9.37 -12.81
CA GLN A 298 6.62 8.57 -12.50
C GLN A 298 7.12 7.75 -13.68
N GLN A 299 6.21 7.13 -14.47
CA GLN A 299 6.59 6.37 -15.66
C GLN A 299 7.14 7.27 -16.79
N VAL A 300 6.60 8.48 -16.94
CA VAL A 300 7.05 9.47 -17.92
C VAL A 300 8.40 10.07 -17.52
N GLU A 301 8.62 10.36 -16.23
CA GLU A 301 9.90 10.84 -15.70
C GLU A 301 11.00 9.77 -15.80
N GLN A 302 10.67 8.51 -15.51
CA GLN A 302 11.59 7.37 -15.69
C GLN A 302 11.95 7.13 -17.17
N ALA A 303 11.03 7.36 -18.10
CA ALA A 303 11.32 7.28 -19.54
C ALA A 303 12.25 8.42 -20.02
N HIS A 304 12.13 9.61 -19.42
CA HIS A 304 12.97 10.77 -19.72
C HIS A 304 14.42 10.61 -19.22
N ASP A 305 14.62 10.14 -17.98
CA ASP A 305 15.98 10.06 -17.38
C ASP A 305 16.86 8.92 -17.94
N HIS A 306 16.27 8.00 -18.70
CA HIS A 306 16.99 6.91 -19.33
C HIS A 306 17.15 7.09 -20.85
N THR A 307 16.67 8.20 -21.42
CA THR A 307 16.87 8.52 -22.84
C THR A 307 18.25 9.13 -23.06
N GLN A 308 19.13 8.43 -23.77
CA GLN A 308 20.50 8.91 -24.07
C GLN A 308 20.55 9.62 -25.42
N TYR A 309 21.13 10.82 -25.46
CA TYR A 309 21.35 11.59 -26.69
C TYR A 309 22.81 11.53 -27.11
N PHE A 310 23.08 11.36 -28.41
CA PHE A 310 24.43 11.37 -28.93
C PHE A 310 24.49 11.78 -30.40
N VAL A 311 25.66 12.28 -30.79
CA VAL A 311 25.95 12.72 -32.15
C VAL A 311 26.56 11.54 -32.92
N SER A 312 25.86 11.02 -33.93
CA SER A 312 26.33 9.87 -34.71
C SER A 312 27.31 10.26 -35.82
N ASN A 313 27.22 11.49 -36.33
CA ASN A 313 28.17 12.13 -37.24
C ASN A 313 28.12 13.66 -37.06
N GLU A 314 28.95 14.42 -37.75
CA GLU A 314 29.10 15.87 -37.56
C GLU A 314 27.78 16.68 -37.56
N ASN A 315 26.69 16.15 -38.15
CA ASN A 315 25.41 16.84 -38.31
C ASN A 315 24.16 16.03 -37.92
N THR A 316 24.30 14.88 -37.24
CA THR A 316 23.15 14.00 -36.90
C THR A 316 23.05 13.72 -35.40
N LEU A 317 21.99 14.21 -34.76
CA LEU A 317 21.68 13.97 -33.35
C LEU A 317 20.66 12.83 -33.24
N CYS A 318 21.02 11.81 -32.49
CA CYS A 318 20.23 10.62 -32.24
C CYS A 318 19.86 10.52 -30.77
N TYR A 319 18.78 9.80 -30.47
CA TYR A 319 18.43 9.40 -29.11
C TYR A 319 18.15 7.91 -29.02
N GLN A 320 18.43 7.34 -27.85
CA GLN A 320 18.15 5.96 -27.50
C GLN A 320 17.17 5.93 -26.34
N GLN A 321 16.00 5.32 -26.56
CA GLN A 321 15.03 5.11 -25.48
C GLN A 321 15.36 3.86 -24.65
N PRO A 322 14.93 3.83 -23.37
CA PRO A 322 15.20 2.71 -22.48
C PRO A 322 14.38 1.50 -22.90
N GLY A 323 15.03 0.36 -23.13
CA GLY A 323 14.35 -0.89 -23.48
C GLY A 323 13.93 -1.01 -24.95
N MET A 324 14.31 -0.07 -25.82
CA MET A 324 14.21 -0.21 -27.28
C MET A 324 15.60 -0.38 -27.91
N ALA A 325 15.72 -1.26 -28.91
CA ALA A 325 16.96 -1.48 -29.65
C ALA A 325 17.19 -0.45 -30.77
N MET A 326 16.19 0.36 -31.11
CA MET A 326 16.23 1.30 -32.23
C MET A 326 16.57 2.73 -31.76
N LEU A 327 17.41 3.40 -32.55
CA LEU A 327 17.78 4.80 -32.40
C LEU A 327 16.81 5.68 -33.20
N GLY A 328 16.26 6.71 -32.57
CA GLY A 328 15.48 7.74 -33.27
C GLY A 328 16.37 8.90 -33.71
N VAL A 329 16.16 9.40 -34.93
CA VAL A 329 16.86 10.58 -35.46
C VAL A 329 16.01 11.82 -35.19
N LEU A 330 16.56 12.84 -34.53
CA LEU A 330 15.84 14.06 -34.13
C LEU A 330 15.92 15.22 -35.15
N ALA A 331 16.41 14.93 -36.36
CA ALA A 331 16.61 15.84 -37.50
C ALA A 331 17.96 16.59 -37.56
N SER A 332 18.36 16.88 -38.80
CA SER A 332 19.56 17.60 -39.21
C SER A 332 19.19 19.00 -39.73
N ASN A 333 19.83 20.06 -39.22
CA ASN A 333 20.35 21.14 -40.07
C ASN A 333 21.14 22.19 -39.27
N ILE A 334 22.43 22.31 -39.57
CA ILE A 334 23.25 23.48 -39.20
C ILE A 334 23.19 24.58 -40.29
N ASP A 335 22.73 24.26 -41.52
CA ASP A 335 22.90 25.16 -42.68
C ASP A 335 21.62 25.46 -43.50
N GLY A 336 20.43 25.19 -42.97
CA GLY A 336 19.18 25.66 -43.58
C GLY A 336 18.88 25.12 -44.99
N ARG A 337 19.36 23.93 -45.37
CA ARG A 337 19.02 23.26 -46.64
C ARG A 337 18.37 21.90 -46.37
N ASN A 338 17.04 21.89 -46.55
CA ASN A 338 16.11 20.77 -46.70
C ASN A 338 15.70 19.95 -45.43
N PRO A 339 14.40 19.86 -45.10
CA PRO A 339 13.83 18.93 -44.10
C PRO A 339 13.40 17.60 -44.75
N ILE A 340 13.75 16.45 -44.15
CA ILE A 340 13.26 15.12 -44.54
C ILE A 340 11.90 14.87 -43.87
N ASN A 341 10.89 14.51 -44.66
CA ASN A 341 9.55 14.08 -44.22
C ASN A 341 9.41 12.55 -44.30
N GLY A 342 9.09 11.88 -43.17
CA GLY A 342 8.45 10.55 -43.10
C GLY A 342 8.91 9.63 -41.95
N PRO A 343 8.05 8.72 -41.47
CA PRO A 343 6.90 8.92 -40.58
C PRO A 343 7.29 9.04 -39.09
N PHE A 344 6.58 9.91 -38.37
CA PHE A 344 6.75 10.18 -36.94
C PHE A 344 5.98 9.16 -36.08
N TYR A 345 6.62 8.59 -35.05
CA TYR A 345 5.89 7.96 -33.94
C TYR A 345 5.39 9.05 -33.00
N ALA A 346 4.08 9.04 -32.72
CA ALA A 346 3.42 9.98 -31.85
C ALA A 346 3.47 9.54 -30.36
N SER A 347 3.77 10.52 -29.50
CA SER A 347 3.55 10.65 -28.03
C SER A 347 4.78 10.51 -27.12
N PRO A 348 4.93 11.34 -26.05
CA PRO A 348 4.47 12.71 -25.79
C PRO A 348 5.66 13.65 -25.61
N LEU A 349 5.99 14.41 -26.65
CA LEU A 349 6.97 15.51 -26.60
C LEU A 349 6.42 16.62 -27.49
N ASP A 350 5.48 17.42 -26.98
CA ASP A 350 5.03 18.66 -27.64
C ASP A 350 6.08 19.79 -27.52
N GLN A 351 7.38 19.45 -27.59
CA GLN A 351 8.52 20.39 -27.53
C GLN A 351 9.63 20.05 -28.53
N ILE A 352 9.28 19.56 -29.73
CA ILE A 352 10.31 19.26 -30.75
C ILE A 352 10.76 20.57 -31.42
N ARG A 353 11.94 21.06 -31.02
CA ARG A 353 12.69 22.09 -31.77
C ARG A 353 13.84 21.43 -32.56
N PRO A 354 14.24 21.99 -33.72
CA PRO A 354 15.43 21.53 -34.43
C PRO A 354 16.68 21.54 -33.54
N ALA A 355 17.56 20.54 -33.70
CA ALA A 355 18.84 20.49 -33.00
C ALA A 355 19.74 21.66 -33.43
N THR A 356 20.21 22.46 -32.46
CA THR A 356 21.12 23.60 -32.71
C THR A 356 22.57 23.16 -32.68
N ARG A 357 23.48 23.99 -33.22
CA ARG A 357 24.94 23.78 -33.10
C ARG A 357 25.37 23.56 -31.64
N GLU A 358 24.70 24.26 -30.72
CA GLU A 358 24.92 24.17 -29.28
C GLU A 358 24.47 22.83 -28.70
N ASP A 359 23.39 22.22 -29.22
CA ASP A 359 23.00 20.84 -28.87
C ASP A 359 24.04 19.83 -29.36
N PHE A 360 24.56 19.99 -30.58
CA PHE A 360 25.64 19.16 -31.10
C PHE A 360 26.91 19.27 -30.25
N ASP A 361 27.31 20.48 -29.87
CA ASP A 361 28.49 20.72 -29.04
C ASP A 361 28.29 20.18 -27.61
N ARG A 362 27.06 20.24 -27.07
CA ARG A 362 26.70 19.74 -25.74
C ARG A 362 26.63 18.22 -25.64
N PHE A 363 26.20 17.53 -26.70
CA PHE A 363 26.01 16.07 -26.71
C PHE A 363 27.08 15.32 -27.52
N ARG A 364 28.19 15.98 -27.85
CA ARG A 364 29.36 15.39 -28.50
C ARG A 364 30.09 14.45 -27.54
N VAL A 365 29.78 13.16 -27.60
CA VAL A 365 30.51 12.14 -26.84
C VAL A 365 31.68 11.62 -27.68
N THR A 366 32.89 11.59 -27.11
CA THR A 366 34.04 10.90 -27.72
C THR A 366 33.92 9.41 -27.42
N LEU A 367 33.84 8.57 -28.44
CA LEU A 367 33.68 7.13 -28.28
C LEU A 367 34.89 6.50 -27.55
N PRO A 368 34.70 5.42 -26.76
CA PRO A 368 35.79 4.71 -26.12
C PRO A 368 36.84 4.18 -27.12
N PRO A 369 38.12 4.07 -26.74
CA PRO A 369 39.21 3.60 -27.61
C PRO A 369 38.96 2.22 -28.25
N ASP A 370 38.20 1.39 -27.55
CA ASP A 370 37.77 0.04 -27.87
C ASP A 370 36.92 -0.01 -29.15
N PHE A 371 36.23 1.10 -29.44
CA PHE A 371 35.43 1.28 -30.65
C PHE A 371 36.27 1.81 -31.83
N GLN A 372 37.42 2.43 -31.57
CA GLN A 372 38.35 2.87 -32.62
C GLN A 372 39.19 1.72 -33.20
N GLN A 373 39.37 0.62 -32.46
CA GLN A 373 40.16 -0.53 -32.93
C GLN A 373 39.46 -1.44 -33.95
N ALA A 374 38.15 -1.27 -34.17
CA ALA A 374 37.40 -2.04 -35.17
C ALA A 374 37.56 -1.53 -36.62
N GLN A 375 38.32 -0.46 -36.85
CA GLN A 375 38.46 0.16 -38.18
C GLN A 375 39.62 -0.38 -39.06
N GLU A 376 40.41 -1.36 -38.61
CA GLU A 376 41.52 -1.89 -39.41
C GLU A 376 41.39 -3.39 -39.71
N TYR A 377 40.70 -3.73 -40.82
CA TYR A 377 40.85 -5.03 -41.50
C TYR A 377 40.95 -4.82 -43.03
N ARG A 378 41.98 -5.42 -43.66
CA ARG A 378 42.37 -5.20 -45.07
C ARG A 378 41.92 -6.35 -46.01
N GLN A 379 41.70 -5.96 -47.27
CA GLN A 379 40.92 -6.57 -48.35
C GLN A 379 41.40 -7.91 -48.99
N ASN A 380 42.29 -8.71 -48.40
CA ASN A 380 42.90 -9.86 -49.11
C ASN A 380 42.46 -11.27 -48.70
N ASP A 381 41.49 -11.42 -47.78
CA ASP A 381 41.14 -12.72 -47.19
C ASP A 381 39.78 -13.31 -47.63
N LEU A 382 39.28 -12.99 -48.83
CA LEU A 382 38.03 -13.61 -49.34
C LEU A 382 38.30 -14.97 -50.01
N ASP A 383 37.59 -16.00 -49.55
CA ASP A 383 37.65 -17.36 -50.08
C ASP A 383 36.90 -17.53 -51.42
N GLU A 384 37.04 -18.70 -52.04
CA GLU A 384 36.48 -19.00 -53.37
C GLU A 384 34.95 -19.12 -53.38
N GLY A 385 34.33 -19.48 -52.26
CA GLY A 385 32.87 -19.53 -52.11
C GLY A 385 32.24 -18.15 -52.14
N ASP A 386 32.88 -17.17 -51.50
CA ASP A 386 32.41 -15.78 -51.48
C ASP A 386 32.57 -15.08 -52.84
N ARG A 387 33.61 -15.43 -53.63
CA ARG A 387 33.78 -14.93 -55.00
C ARG A 387 32.70 -15.44 -55.96
N LEU A 388 32.26 -16.68 -55.80
CA LEU A 388 31.20 -17.29 -56.59
C LEU A 388 29.82 -16.69 -56.29
N ALA A 389 29.55 -16.33 -55.03
CA ALA A 389 28.30 -15.68 -54.63
C ALA A 389 28.15 -14.26 -55.21
N VAL A 390 29.24 -13.49 -55.28
CA VAL A 390 29.25 -12.15 -55.91
C VAL A 390 29.00 -12.24 -57.42
N ALA A 391 29.56 -13.26 -58.08
CA ALA A 391 29.37 -13.48 -59.52
C ALA A 391 27.94 -13.93 -59.88
N ASP A 392 27.27 -14.69 -59.02
CA ASP A 392 25.88 -15.15 -59.21
C ASP A 392 24.88 -13.99 -59.01
N MET A 393 25.16 -13.10 -58.05
CA MET A 393 24.34 -11.91 -57.78
C MET A 393 24.39 -10.91 -58.95
N ALA A 394 25.58 -10.71 -59.54
CA ALA A 394 25.76 -9.82 -60.69
C ALA A 394 24.96 -10.26 -61.92
N LYS A 395 24.85 -11.58 -62.16
CA LYS A 395 24.03 -12.13 -63.27
C LYS A 395 22.54 -11.94 -63.05
N THR A 396 22.08 -12.01 -61.81
CA THR A 396 20.66 -11.85 -61.45
C THR A 396 20.21 -10.40 -61.63
N VAL A 397 21.06 -9.44 -61.27
CA VAL A 397 20.81 -8.00 -61.49
C VAL A 397 20.78 -7.66 -62.99
N GLN A 398 21.69 -8.24 -63.78
CA GLN A 398 21.72 -8.04 -65.23
C GLN A 398 20.44 -8.55 -65.92
N ALA A 399 19.89 -9.70 -65.49
CA ALA A 399 18.63 -10.21 -66.01
C ALA A 399 17.41 -9.32 -65.67
N TYR A 400 17.44 -8.65 -64.52
CA TYR A 400 16.40 -7.71 -64.11
C TYR A 400 16.46 -6.39 -64.90
N GLU A 401 17.66 -5.87 -65.15
CA GLU A 401 17.86 -4.67 -65.98
C GLU A 401 17.48 -4.91 -67.46
N GLU A 402 17.70 -6.11 -68.00
CA GLU A 402 17.27 -6.49 -69.35
C GLU A 402 15.74 -6.61 -69.47
N TRP A 403 15.05 -7.04 -68.41
CA TRP A 403 13.59 -7.09 -68.35
C TRP A 403 12.97 -5.69 -68.27
N GLN A 404 13.54 -4.79 -67.45
CA GLN A 404 13.04 -3.43 -67.25
C GLN A 404 13.16 -2.54 -68.50
N ASN A 405 14.15 -2.80 -69.35
CA ASN A 405 14.45 -2.00 -70.54
C ASN A 405 13.90 -2.59 -71.85
N GLY A 406 13.08 -3.64 -71.76
CA GLY A 406 12.38 -4.22 -72.91
C GLY A 406 11.19 -3.36 -73.37
N PRO A 407 10.90 -3.26 -74.68
CA PRO A 407 9.75 -2.50 -75.16
C PRO A 407 8.42 -3.17 -74.76
N HIS A 408 7.68 -2.56 -73.84
CA HIS A 408 6.33 -3.00 -73.47
C HIS A 408 5.31 -2.53 -74.52
N PHE A 409 4.59 -3.49 -75.10
CA PHE A 409 3.56 -3.27 -76.11
C PHE A 409 2.32 -2.61 -75.50
N GLU A 410 1.85 -1.52 -76.12
CA GLU A 410 0.53 -0.93 -75.91
C GLU A 410 -0.54 -1.78 -76.63
N GLY A 411 -1.62 -2.14 -75.92
CA GLY A 411 -2.87 -2.58 -76.55
C GLY A 411 -3.60 -3.71 -75.83
N ASN A 412 -4.74 -3.35 -75.23
CA ASN A 412 -5.95 -4.14 -74.95
C ASN A 412 -5.86 -5.59 -74.42
N GLU A 413 -6.66 -5.78 -73.36
CA GLU A 413 -7.29 -7.03 -72.88
C GLU A 413 -6.38 -8.05 -72.17
N GLU A 414 -6.80 -8.39 -70.94
CA GLU A 414 -6.50 -9.58 -70.14
C GLU A 414 -5.12 -10.25 -70.32
N ALA A 415 -4.20 -9.91 -69.42
CA ALA A 415 -3.22 -10.85 -68.90
C ALA A 415 -2.88 -10.50 -67.44
N ASP A 416 -3.62 -11.10 -66.50
CA ASP A 416 -3.10 -11.38 -65.16
C ASP A 416 -1.90 -12.32 -65.32
N LEU A 417 -0.71 -11.73 -65.43
CA LEU A 417 0.54 -12.43 -65.22
C LEU A 417 0.99 -12.12 -63.81
N VAL A 418 0.55 -13.00 -62.90
CA VAL A 418 1.11 -13.25 -61.58
C VAL A 418 2.63 -13.40 -61.74
N ILE A 419 3.37 -12.32 -61.49
CA ILE A 419 4.74 -12.45 -60.98
C ILE A 419 4.54 -12.80 -59.52
N SER A 420 4.74 -14.08 -59.18
CA SER A 420 4.45 -14.59 -57.84
C SER A 420 5.21 -13.80 -56.78
N ASP A 421 4.52 -13.48 -55.67
CA ASP A 421 5.12 -12.92 -54.47
C ASP A 421 6.32 -13.76 -53.98
N ASP A 422 6.39 -15.04 -54.35
CA ASP A 422 7.49 -15.93 -54.06
C ASP A 422 8.83 -15.48 -54.66
N LEU A 423 8.86 -14.87 -55.86
CA LEU A 423 10.12 -14.43 -56.47
C LEU A 423 10.65 -13.13 -55.83
N ASN A 424 9.76 -12.25 -55.37
CA ASN A 424 10.12 -11.05 -54.63
C ASN A 424 10.54 -11.39 -53.19
N MET A 425 9.89 -12.37 -52.57
CA MET A 425 10.25 -12.81 -51.22
C MET A 425 11.58 -13.58 -51.22
N GLU A 426 11.86 -14.39 -52.26
CA GLU A 426 13.12 -15.12 -52.38
C GLU A 426 14.30 -14.21 -52.76
N LEU A 427 14.06 -13.14 -53.53
CA LEU A 427 15.06 -12.11 -53.82
C LEU A 427 15.35 -11.25 -52.57
N ASP A 428 14.32 -10.86 -51.82
CA ASP A 428 14.44 -10.04 -50.61
C ASP A 428 15.09 -10.84 -49.46
N GLU A 429 14.80 -12.12 -49.31
CA GLU A 429 15.48 -13.02 -48.35
C GLU A 429 16.94 -13.30 -48.75
N ARG A 430 17.25 -13.48 -50.04
CA ARG A 430 18.64 -13.64 -50.52
C ARG A 430 19.46 -12.36 -50.36
N ILE A 431 18.86 -11.19 -50.57
CA ILE A 431 19.47 -9.88 -50.34
C ILE A 431 19.69 -9.66 -48.83
N LYS A 432 18.69 -9.91 -47.99
CA LYS A 432 18.81 -9.82 -46.52
C LYS A 432 19.86 -10.78 -45.96
N ALA A 433 19.92 -12.02 -46.47
CA ALA A 433 20.95 -12.99 -46.09
C ALA A 433 22.36 -12.59 -46.54
N ALA A 434 22.49 -11.91 -47.69
CA ALA A 434 23.75 -11.37 -48.18
C ALA A 434 24.25 -10.17 -47.34
N PHE A 435 23.33 -9.31 -46.90
CA PHE A 435 23.64 -8.17 -46.01
C PHE A 435 23.85 -8.57 -44.54
N ALA A 436 23.43 -9.76 -44.13
CA ALA A 436 23.68 -10.30 -42.80
C ALA A 436 25.12 -10.86 -42.62
N ARG A 437 25.91 -10.96 -43.70
CA ARG A 437 27.32 -11.35 -43.64
C ARG A 437 28.22 -10.10 -43.57
N PRO A 438 28.93 -9.86 -42.45
CA PRO A 438 29.63 -8.59 -42.21
C PRO A 438 30.69 -8.22 -43.26
N GLY A 439 31.31 -9.21 -43.91
CA GLY A 439 32.33 -8.98 -44.94
C GLY A 439 31.79 -8.59 -46.31
N LEU A 440 30.56 -8.98 -46.67
CA LEU A 440 30.01 -8.78 -48.02
C LEU A 440 29.37 -7.39 -48.19
N ALA A 441 28.73 -6.87 -47.13
CA ALA A 441 28.15 -5.52 -47.12
C ALA A 441 29.21 -4.42 -47.30
N ALA A 442 30.41 -4.63 -46.77
CA ALA A 442 31.55 -3.73 -46.95
C ALA A 442 32.14 -3.79 -48.38
N ALA A 443 32.15 -4.98 -49.00
CA ALA A 443 32.63 -5.16 -50.37
C ALA A 443 31.67 -4.53 -51.41
N LEU A 444 30.35 -4.66 -51.21
CA LEU A 444 29.32 -4.09 -52.10
C LEU A 444 29.32 -2.55 -52.09
N ASN A 445 29.52 -1.94 -50.91
CA ASN A 445 29.70 -0.50 -50.80
C ASN A 445 31.02 0.00 -51.43
N ALA A 446 32.10 -0.79 -51.33
CA ALA A 446 33.38 -0.45 -51.97
C ALA A 446 33.36 -0.56 -53.51
N SER A 447 32.43 -1.33 -54.08
CA SER A 447 32.20 -1.44 -55.53
C SER A 447 31.24 -0.40 -56.12
N GLY A 448 30.70 0.52 -55.31
CA GLY A 448 29.92 1.68 -55.79
C GLY A 448 28.43 1.46 -56.04
N PHE A 449 27.79 0.47 -55.40
CA PHE A 449 26.34 0.29 -55.47
C PHE A 449 25.61 1.12 -54.38
N THR A 450 24.68 2.01 -54.75
CA THR A 450 23.80 2.76 -53.82
C THR A 450 22.32 2.65 -54.23
N VAL A 451 21.43 2.60 -53.23
CA VAL A 451 19.96 2.36 -53.36
C VAL A 451 19.17 3.61 -53.84
N GLU A 452 19.83 4.73 -54.11
CA GLU A 452 19.22 6.02 -54.45
C GLU A 452 18.64 6.15 -55.87
N ARG A 453 18.42 5.05 -56.60
CA ARG A 453 18.04 5.11 -58.03
C ARG A 453 16.60 4.78 -58.38
N LEU A 454 15.68 4.67 -57.42
CA LEU A 454 14.35 4.08 -57.71
C LEU A 454 13.09 4.93 -57.53
N THR A 455 13.08 6.13 -56.94
CA THR A 455 11.80 6.87 -56.86
C THR A 455 11.99 8.38 -56.79
N ASP A 456 12.11 9.00 -57.96
CA ASP A 456 11.78 10.40 -58.21
C ASP A 456 10.59 10.41 -59.18
N HIS A 457 9.81 11.49 -59.24
CA HIS A 457 8.63 11.77 -60.11
C HIS A 457 7.24 11.67 -59.47
N SER A 458 6.77 12.77 -58.87
CA SER A 458 5.61 13.55 -59.38
C SER A 458 5.24 14.67 -58.41
N GLY A 459 5.99 15.77 -58.50
CA GLY A 459 5.57 17.07 -58.00
C GLY A 459 4.50 17.70 -58.90
N ASP A 460 3.82 18.69 -58.33
CA ASP A 460 2.92 19.63 -58.97
C ASP A 460 1.50 19.17 -59.21
N ARG A 461 0.69 19.32 -58.15
CA ARG A 461 -0.63 19.96 -58.26
C ARG A 461 -1.16 20.44 -56.89
N TRP A 462 -1.23 21.78 -56.75
CA TRP A 462 -2.01 22.59 -55.76
C TRP A 462 -1.42 22.71 -54.34
N ALA A 463 -0.61 23.70 -53.92
CA ALA A 463 -0.40 25.11 -54.29
C ALA A 463 -1.60 26.06 -54.17
N ALA A 464 -2.69 25.70 -53.47
CA ALA A 464 -3.87 26.58 -53.36
C ALA A 464 -4.57 26.65 -51.98
N ALA A 465 -3.91 26.32 -50.85
CA ALA A 465 -4.57 26.41 -49.53
C ALA A 465 -3.75 27.08 -48.41
N ALA A 466 -2.57 27.67 -48.71
CA ALA A 466 -1.67 28.24 -47.69
C ALA A 466 -1.70 29.78 -47.60
N GLY A 467 -2.80 30.42 -48.02
CA GLY A 467 -2.94 31.88 -48.05
C GLY A 467 -3.81 32.50 -46.95
N ALA A 468 -4.29 31.75 -45.95
CA ALA A 468 -5.39 32.21 -45.07
C ALA A 468 -5.18 32.13 -43.55
N VAL A 469 -3.97 31.84 -43.03
CA VAL A 469 -3.75 31.79 -41.55
C VAL A 469 -2.53 32.63 -41.13
N ALA A 470 -2.40 33.82 -41.71
CA ALA A 470 -1.47 34.85 -41.25
C ALA A 470 -2.28 36.03 -40.67
N ALA A 471 -2.98 35.81 -39.56
CA ALA A 471 -3.50 36.87 -38.69
C ALA A 471 -3.92 36.25 -37.33
N ILE A 472 -3.53 36.90 -36.23
CA ILE A 472 -3.84 36.62 -34.80
C ILE A 472 -2.85 35.59 -34.19
N GLY A 473 -1.75 35.95 -33.49
CA GLY A 473 -1.60 36.64 -32.19
C GLY A 473 -1.56 35.57 -31.07
N ASP A 474 -0.45 35.20 -30.40
CA ASP A 474 0.40 35.92 -29.40
C ASP A 474 1.68 35.07 -29.08
N PRO A 475 2.71 35.56 -28.33
CA PRO A 475 4.00 34.87 -28.15
C PRO A 475 3.98 33.63 -27.24
N ILE A 476 4.81 32.65 -27.59
CA ILE A 476 4.98 31.33 -26.94
C ILE A 476 5.76 31.45 -25.61
N PRO A 477 5.34 30.78 -24.50
CA PRO A 477 6.07 30.77 -23.23
C PRO A 477 7.27 29.81 -23.20
N GLU A 478 8.35 30.17 -22.48
CA GLU A 478 9.58 29.35 -22.33
C GLU A 478 9.39 28.04 -21.52
N PRO A 479 10.20 26.99 -21.75
CA PRO A 479 10.06 25.69 -21.08
C PRO A 479 10.38 25.76 -19.58
N GLN A 480 9.52 25.18 -18.74
CA GLN A 480 9.63 25.22 -17.29
C GLN A 480 10.87 24.45 -16.77
N GLN A 481 11.80 25.17 -16.13
CA GLN A 481 12.97 24.59 -15.45
C GLN A 481 12.56 23.69 -14.26
N HIS A 482 13.26 22.56 -14.08
CA HIS A 482 13.02 21.64 -12.95
C HIS A 482 13.10 22.39 -11.61
N TYR A 483 12.26 22.01 -10.64
CA TYR A 483 12.15 22.67 -9.34
C TYR A 483 13.52 22.91 -8.66
N SER A 484 14.39 21.91 -8.67
CA SER A 484 15.70 21.96 -8.02
C SER A 484 16.65 22.93 -8.71
N ASP A 485 16.57 23.03 -10.04
CA ASP A 485 17.32 24.03 -10.81
C ASP A 485 16.86 25.44 -10.47
N ARG A 486 15.54 25.65 -10.38
CA ARG A 486 14.98 26.93 -9.92
C ARG A 486 15.38 27.27 -8.48
N THR A 487 15.53 26.26 -7.62
CA THR A 487 15.93 26.45 -6.22
C THR A 487 17.41 26.82 -6.11
N LEU A 488 18.30 26.12 -6.85
CA LEU A 488 19.72 26.48 -6.91
C LEU A 488 19.93 27.85 -7.57
N ARG A 489 19.13 28.18 -8.60
CA ARG A 489 19.13 29.49 -9.24
C ARG A 489 18.70 30.60 -8.27
N ALA A 490 17.65 30.38 -7.48
CA ALA A 490 17.22 31.32 -6.44
C ALA A 490 18.27 31.50 -5.32
N LEU A 491 19.01 30.45 -4.95
CA LEU A 491 20.15 30.58 -4.04
C LEU A 491 21.25 31.50 -4.60
N ILE A 492 21.52 31.41 -5.91
CA ILE A 492 22.48 32.29 -6.57
C ILE A 492 21.93 33.72 -6.63
N ASP A 493 20.76 33.90 -7.24
CA ASP A 493 20.21 35.20 -7.59
C ASP A 493 19.79 36.03 -6.36
N LYS A 494 19.38 35.37 -5.25
CA LYS A 494 18.82 36.04 -4.06
C LYS A 494 19.66 35.92 -2.80
N HIS A 495 20.54 34.93 -2.70
CA HIS A 495 21.24 34.60 -1.45
C HIS A 495 22.77 34.58 -1.59
N GLY A 496 23.31 34.96 -2.74
CA GLY A 496 24.76 35.12 -2.93
C GLY A 496 25.54 33.80 -2.90
N TRP A 497 24.91 32.71 -3.35
CA TRP A 497 25.60 31.46 -3.63
C TRP A 497 26.23 31.50 -5.03
N GLU A 498 27.26 30.71 -5.24
CA GLU A 498 27.99 30.65 -6.52
C GLU A 498 27.93 29.23 -7.09
N PRO A 499 27.82 29.07 -8.42
CA PRO A 499 27.92 27.75 -9.03
C PRO A 499 29.30 27.12 -8.80
N VAL A 500 29.36 25.79 -8.67
CA VAL A 500 30.62 25.06 -8.57
C VAL A 500 31.13 24.72 -9.98
N ASP A 501 32.20 25.40 -10.44
CA ASP A 501 32.82 25.13 -11.74
C ASP A 501 33.58 23.79 -11.72
N SER A 502 32.95 22.74 -12.22
CA SER A 502 33.62 21.48 -12.53
C SER A 502 33.08 20.86 -13.81
N GLY A 503 33.19 21.57 -14.94
CA GLY A 503 33.11 21.01 -16.30
C GLY A 503 31.89 20.15 -16.64
N GLY A 504 30.74 20.37 -15.98
CA GLY A 504 29.51 19.59 -16.13
C GLY A 504 28.26 20.34 -15.63
N PRO A 505 27.04 19.76 -15.78
CA PRO A 505 25.78 20.44 -15.49
C PRO A 505 25.61 20.88 -14.03
N MET A 506 24.88 21.99 -13.84
CA MET A 506 24.85 22.84 -12.64
C MET A 506 24.05 22.26 -11.45
N HIS A 507 24.42 21.09 -10.95
CA HIS A 507 23.69 20.38 -9.87
C HIS A 507 24.08 20.79 -8.45
N THR A 508 25.02 21.72 -8.28
CA THR A 508 25.51 22.15 -6.96
C THR A 508 25.95 23.62 -6.98
N VAL A 509 25.64 24.33 -5.90
CA VAL A 509 26.10 25.69 -5.62
C VAL A 509 26.82 25.72 -4.26
N ARG A 510 27.71 26.69 -4.09
CA ARG A 510 28.53 26.86 -2.89
C ARG A 510 28.46 28.30 -2.38
N ARG A 511 28.51 28.49 -1.06
CA ARG A 511 28.64 29.82 -0.45
C ARG A 511 29.62 29.75 0.71
N GLN A 512 30.45 30.78 0.81
CA GLN A 512 31.41 30.92 1.90
C GLN A 512 30.72 31.50 3.14
N PHE A 513 30.93 30.86 4.29
CA PHE A 513 30.46 31.34 5.59
C PHE A 513 31.63 31.45 6.58
N GLU A 514 31.70 32.53 7.35
CA GLU A 514 32.76 32.71 8.34
C GLU A 514 32.56 31.82 9.58
N GLY A 515 33.61 31.18 10.08
CA GLY A 515 33.58 30.39 11.32
C GLY A 515 33.34 28.88 11.16
N VAL A 516 33.31 28.37 9.93
CA VAL A 516 33.07 26.95 9.62
C VAL A 516 34.34 26.07 9.77
N GLY A 517 35.46 26.58 10.31
CA GLY A 517 36.67 25.79 10.58
C GLY A 517 37.55 26.36 11.71
N PRO A 518 38.43 25.56 12.36
CA PRO A 518 39.31 26.04 13.41
C PRO A 518 40.42 26.93 12.84
N ILE A 519 40.64 28.09 13.47
CA ILE A 519 41.70 29.04 13.09
C ILE A 519 43.06 28.42 13.43
N GLY A 520 43.85 28.16 12.39
CA GLY A 520 45.27 27.82 12.53
C GLY A 520 45.75 26.95 11.39
N THR A 521 46.27 27.62 10.34
CA THR A 521 46.96 27.12 9.14
C THR A 521 46.10 26.78 7.92
N MET A 522 45.88 27.79 7.08
CA MET A 522 45.82 27.57 5.63
C MET A 522 47.23 27.26 5.12
N ILE A 523 47.36 26.36 4.15
CA ILE A 523 47.71 26.70 2.77
C ILE A 523 47.15 25.58 1.90
N THR A 524 46.34 25.96 0.95
CA THR A 524 45.63 25.08 0.02
C THR A 524 46.44 24.89 -1.26
N PRO A 525 46.02 23.95 -2.11
CA PRO A 525 45.74 24.45 -3.47
C PRO A 525 44.26 24.74 -3.73
N ASN A 526 43.30 23.96 -3.22
CA ASN A 526 41.88 24.18 -3.58
C ASN A 526 40.91 24.25 -2.38
N GLY A 527 41.42 24.35 -1.15
CA GLY A 527 40.64 24.38 0.09
C GLY A 527 39.86 25.68 0.32
N GLU A 528 38.75 25.79 -0.39
CA GLU A 528 37.62 26.55 0.08
C GLU A 528 36.81 25.66 1.05
N ARG A 529 36.37 26.20 2.19
CA ARG A 529 35.39 25.52 3.06
C ARG A 529 34.07 26.28 2.96
N ASN A 530 33.43 26.04 1.82
CA ASN A 530 32.08 26.51 1.55
C ASN A 530 31.07 25.49 2.06
N LEU A 531 29.89 25.96 2.44
CA LEU A 531 28.74 25.08 2.47
C LEU A 531 28.28 24.84 1.03
N MET A 532 27.88 23.62 0.75
CA MET A 532 27.39 23.20 -0.57
C MET A 532 25.90 22.90 -0.47
N ALA A 533 25.14 23.40 -1.43
CA ALA A 533 23.74 23.06 -1.64
C ALA A 533 23.62 22.42 -3.01
N GLY A 534 23.13 21.18 -3.08
CA GLY A 534 23.02 20.46 -4.33
C GLY A 534 21.97 19.38 -4.27
N TYR A 535 21.58 18.85 -5.42
CA TYR A 535 20.65 17.75 -5.51
C TYR A 535 21.31 16.55 -6.18
N SER A 536 20.80 15.35 -5.88
CA SER A 536 21.32 14.12 -6.47
C SER A 536 20.98 14.03 -7.96
N ALA A 537 21.87 13.46 -8.77
CA ALA A 537 21.58 13.06 -10.15
C ALA A 537 20.60 11.86 -10.21
N ASP A 538 20.34 11.20 -9.07
CA ASP A 538 19.28 10.19 -8.91
C ASP A 538 17.89 10.83 -8.96
N SER A 539 17.07 10.42 -9.92
CA SER A 539 15.76 10.98 -10.24
C SER A 539 14.79 10.99 -9.05
N GLU A 540 14.81 9.94 -8.20
CA GLU A 540 13.94 9.86 -7.03
C GLU A 540 14.35 10.82 -5.90
N ARG A 541 15.64 11.17 -5.87
CA ARG A 541 16.25 12.08 -4.89
C ARG A 541 16.46 13.49 -5.42
N ARG A 542 16.24 13.72 -6.72
CA ARG A 542 16.39 15.02 -7.40
C ARG A 542 15.47 16.07 -6.79
N ARG A 543 14.39 15.67 -6.11
CA ARG A 543 13.46 16.54 -5.36
C ARG A 543 14.04 17.13 -4.06
N TYR A 544 15.16 16.62 -3.56
CA TYR A 544 15.79 17.10 -2.33
C TYR A 544 16.97 18.03 -2.62
N ILE A 545 17.01 19.18 -1.96
CA ILE A 545 18.20 20.02 -1.89
C ILE A 545 18.96 19.67 -0.61
N ALA A 546 20.11 19.01 -0.75
CA ALA A 546 20.98 18.66 0.37
C ALA A 546 21.94 19.81 0.68
N LEU A 547 21.92 20.27 1.94
CA LEU A 547 22.91 21.19 2.49
C LEU A 547 24.03 20.39 3.16
N SER A 548 25.28 20.64 2.78
CA SER A 548 26.43 19.83 3.19
C SER A 548 27.69 20.66 3.45
N LEU A 549 28.59 20.09 4.27
CA LEU A 549 29.96 20.55 4.46
C LEU A 549 30.91 19.42 4.07
N GLY A 550 31.46 19.50 2.86
CA GLY A 550 32.21 18.37 2.28
C GLY A 550 31.33 17.12 2.15
N PRO A 551 31.79 15.92 2.55
CA PRO A 551 30.99 14.70 2.45
C PRO A 551 29.88 14.59 3.50
N ASN A 552 29.83 15.50 4.48
CA ASN A 552 28.86 15.43 5.57
C ASN A 552 27.62 16.25 5.25
N GLN A 553 26.49 15.57 5.05
CA GLN A 553 25.19 16.22 4.96
C GLN A 553 24.81 16.82 6.31
N ILE A 554 24.40 18.08 6.31
CA ILE A 554 23.89 18.80 7.48
C ILE A 554 22.40 18.55 7.61
N THR A 555 21.67 18.69 6.51
CA THR A 555 20.23 18.42 6.36
C THR A 555 19.87 18.37 4.87
N ASP A 556 18.68 17.88 4.54
CA ASP A 556 18.04 18.07 3.24
C ASP A 556 16.71 18.84 3.37
N PHE A 557 16.22 19.31 2.23
CA PHE A 557 14.94 20.00 2.09
C PHE A 557 14.14 19.36 0.95
N ASP A 558 12.95 18.86 1.25
CA ASP A 558 12.04 18.30 0.24
C ASP A 558 11.34 19.43 -0.52
N GLY A 559 11.45 19.42 -1.84
CA GLY A 559 10.84 20.40 -2.73
C GLY A 559 9.42 20.10 -3.17
N ARG A 560 8.85 18.94 -2.80
CA ARG A 560 7.50 18.55 -3.23
C ARG A 560 6.47 19.61 -2.83
N ASP A 561 5.70 20.06 -3.83
CA ASP A 561 4.60 21.02 -3.69
C ASP A 561 5.00 22.38 -3.06
N GLN A 562 6.28 22.73 -3.06
CA GLN A 562 6.79 23.97 -2.47
C GLN A 562 7.39 24.91 -3.52
N ASN A 563 7.32 26.22 -3.27
CA ASN A 563 7.93 27.23 -4.15
C ASN A 563 9.47 27.13 -4.06
N PRO A 564 10.21 27.02 -5.19
CA PRO A 564 11.67 27.01 -5.21
C PRO A 564 12.35 28.14 -4.43
N GLU A 565 11.78 29.34 -4.44
CA GLU A 565 12.35 30.49 -3.73
C GLU A 565 12.22 30.36 -2.22
N ASP A 566 11.12 29.78 -1.73
CA ASP A 566 10.90 29.54 -0.31
C ASP A 566 11.87 28.49 0.21
N VAL A 567 12.12 27.44 -0.57
CA VAL A 567 13.10 26.42 -0.19
C VAL A 567 14.53 26.95 -0.28
N ALA A 568 14.86 27.77 -1.28
CA ALA A 568 16.14 28.47 -1.33
C ALA A 568 16.36 29.34 -0.08
N ARG A 569 15.33 30.06 0.36
CA ARG A 569 15.37 30.84 1.61
C ARG A 569 15.59 29.97 2.84
N LEU A 570 14.94 28.80 2.93
CA LEU A 570 15.11 27.86 4.04
C LEU A 570 16.51 27.22 4.05
N VAL A 571 17.01 26.82 2.89
CA VAL A 571 18.38 26.30 2.71
C VAL A 571 19.40 27.34 3.17
N ASN A 572 19.25 28.59 2.74
CA ASN A 572 20.14 29.68 3.13
C ASN A 572 20.06 30.01 4.62
N LEU A 573 18.85 30.08 5.19
CA LEU A 573 18.64 30.34 6.61
C LEU A 573 19.31 29.25 7.47
N LYS A 574 19.21 28.00 7.07
CA LYS A 574 19.84 26.90 7.80
C LYS A 574 21.36 26.91 7.68
N ALA A 575 21.89 27.33 6.53
CA ALA A 575 23.32 27.54 6.32
C ALA A 575 23.88 28.65 7.23
N GLU A 576 23.15 29.76 7.37
CA GLU A 576 23.50 30.88 8.26
C GLU A 576 23.44 30.47 9.73
N GLN A 577 22.39 29.76 10.16
CA GLN A 577 22.28 29.19 11.51
C GLN A 577 23.44 28.24 11.82
N TYR A 578 23.77 27.35 10.89
CA TYR A 578 24.88 26.41 11.06
C TYR A 578 26.23 27.13 11.21
N ALA A 579 26.45 28.20 10.46
CA ALA A 579 27.65 29.01 10.59
C ALA A 579 27.73 29.72 11.95
N ASP A 580 26.65 30.33 12.41
CA ASP A 580 26.60 31.01 13.71
C ASP A 580 26.76 30.03 14.88
N GLU A 581 26.14 28.85 14.85
CA GLU A 581 26.35 27.79 15.85
C GLU A 581 27.83 27.35 15.94
N ARG A 582 28.53 27.31 14.80
CA ARG A 582 29.96 26.97 14.76
C ARG A 582 30.83 28.08 15.31
N ARG A 583 30.51 29.34 15.01
CA ARG A 583 31.17 30.53 15.58
C ARG A 583 31.03 30.55 17.10
N GLU A 584 29.83 30.34 17.62
CA GLU A 584 29.57 30.33 19.07
C GLU A 584 30.36 29.22 19.78
N ARG A 585 30.41 28.01 19.20
CA ARG A 585 31.25 26.91 19.75
C ARG A 585 32.74 27.22 19.76
N GLN A 586 33.19 28.14 18.92
CA GLN A 586 34.56 28.62 18.85
C GLN A 586 34.78 29.90 19.68
N GLY A 587 33.77 30.36 20.43
CA GLY A 587 33.84 31.58 21.24
C GLY A 587 33.77 32.88 20.44
N LEU A 588 33.31 32.82 19.18
CA LEU A 588 33.11 33.98 18.31
C LEU A 588 31.63 34.40 18.32
N ALA A 589 31.36 35.71 18.26
CA ALA A 589 30.00 36.22 18.17
C ALA A 589 29.32 35.83 16.83
N PRO A 590 27.99 35.58 16.82
CA PRO A 590 27.24 35.30 15.59
C PRO A 590 27.33 36.49 14.62
N LEU A 591 27.43 36.20 13.33
CA LEU A 591 27.61 37.20 12.26
C LEU A 591 26.33 37.42 11.45
N TYR A 592 25.51 36.37 11.27
CA TYR A 592 24.38 36.39 10.33
C TYR A 592 23.03 36.68 10.99
N ALA A 593 22.97 36.72 12.32
CA ALA A 593 21.76 37.05 13.06
C ALA A 593 21.54 38.58 13.21
N VAL A 594 20.73 39.21 12.33
CA VAL A 594 20.09 40.51 12.64
C VAL A 594 18.64 40.60 12.09
N ASN A 595 17.68 40.60 13.03
CA ASN A 595 16.33 41.19 13.06
C ASN A 595 15.32 40.93 11.91
N SER A 596 14.38 40.00 12.15
CA SER A 596 12.96 40.29 12.47
C SER A 596 12.14 38.99 12.63
N PRO A 597 10.98 39.05 13.30
CA PRO A 597 10.75 39.05 14.74
C PRO A 597 10.67 37.62 15.32
N PRO A 598 10.77 37.45 16.64
CA PRO A 598 10.67 36.14 17.27
C PRO A 598 9.19 35.72 17.33
N LEU A 599 8.85 34.51 16.87
CA LEU A 599 7.88 33.71 17.63
C LEU A 599 8.63 33.13 18.83
N GLY A 600 8.96 34.02 19.74
CA GLY A 600 9.29 33.70 21.11
C GLY A 600 8.43 34.61 22.00
N ILE A 601 8.57 34.60 23.30
CA ILE A 601 9.68 34.16 24.16
C ILE A 601 8.96 33.93 25.52
N ALA A 602 9.25 32.93 26.36
CA ALA A 602 10.43 32.96 27.20
C ALA A 602 10.64 31.64 27.98
N ALA A 603 11.77 31.00 27.67
CA ALA A 603 12.68 30.55 28.71
C ALA A 603 13.94 31.41 28.56
N THR A 604 14.00 32.51 29.29
CA THR A 604 15.29 33.05 29.72
C THR A 604 15.67 32.26 30.96
N ASP A 605 16.69 31.42 30.85
CA ASP A 605 17.50 31.07 32.01
C ASP A 605 18.97 31.26 31.64
N GLN A 606 19.51 32.37 32.13
CA GLN A 606 20.93 32.62 32.20
C GLN A 606 21.48 31.71 33.30
N ARG A 607 22.48 30.88 32.97
CA ARG A 607 23.39 30.32 33.97
C ARG A 607 24.69 31.09 33.90
N ASP A 608 24.97 31.89 34.91
CA ASP A 608 26.01 31.55 35.90
C ASP A 608 26.26 32.74 36.84
N ALA A 609 25.71 32.63 38.04
CA ALA A 609 26.27 33.21 39.24
C ALA A 609 25.99 32.24 40.41
N ALA A 610 27.03 31.98 41.21
CA ALA A 610 27.03 31.07 42.35
C ALA A 610 25.93 31.40 43.39
N PRO A 611 25.56 30.43 44.24
CA PRO A 611 24.22 30.35 44.82
C PRO A 611 24.06 31.22 46.07
N GLU A 612 22.95 31.94 46.13
CA GLU A 612 22.37 32.47 47.36
C GLU A 612 20.94 31.86 47.51
N PRO A 613 20.55 31.38 48.69
CA PRO A 613 19.37 30.53 48.86
C PRO A 613 18.08 31.36 48.76
N SER A 614 17.33 31.19 47.67
CA SER A 614 15.95 31.68 47.60
C SER A 614 15.03 30.75 48.41
N THR A 615 14.68 31.19 49.62
CA THR A 615 13.83 30.47 50.57
C THR A 615 12.40 30.34 50.03
N ARG A 616 11.98 29.11 49.68
CA ARG A 616 10.57 28.75 49.44
C ARG A 616 9.84 28.68 50.79
N THR A 617 8.64 29.24 50.88
CA THR A 617 7.85 29.17 52.11
C THR A 617 6.77 28.10 51.97
N TYR A 618 6.92 26.98 52.70
CA TYR A 618 5.99 25.86 52.66
C TYR A 618 4.72 26.14 53.48
N LEU A 619 3.60 25.61 53.00
CA LEU A 619 2.25 25.81 53.52
C LEU A 619 1.65 24.47 53.98
N ALA A 620 1.05 24.49 55.16
CA ALA A 620 0.27 23.37 55.68
C ALA A 620 -1.18 23.46 55.20
N VAL A 621 -1.44 23.08 53.94
CA VAL A 621 -2.77 23.17 53.32
C VAL A 621 -3.55 21.85 53.48
N PRO A 622 -4.66 21.82 54.24
CA PRO A 622 -5.52 20.64 54.31
C PRO A 622 -6.08 20.28 52.93
N TYR A 623 -6.26 18.99 52.64
CA TYR A 623 -6.67 18.52 51.31
C TYR A 623 -7.95 19.20 50.76
N ARG A 624 -8.89 19.53 51.64
CA ARG A 624 -10.16 20.21 51.28
C ARG A 624 -9.99 21.68 50.86
N GLU A 625 -8.87 22.30 51.19
CA GLU A 625 -8.54 23.71 50.96
C GLU A 625 -7.49 23.89 49.84
N LYS A 626 -7.11 22.79 49.17
CA LYS A 626 -6.06 22.78 48.14
C LYS A 626 -6.38 23.69 46.94
N ASP A 627 -7.65 23.74 46.53
CA ASP A 627 -8.07 24.52 45.37
C ASP A 627 -8.06 26.02 45.70
N GLU A 628 -8.26 26.38 46.97
CA GLU A 628 -8.18 27.75 47.47
C GLU A 628 -6.73 28.22 47.56
N ALA A 629 -5.82 27.39 48.10
CA ALA A 629 -4.39 27.70 48.12
C ALA A 629 -3.81 27.81 46.71
N LYS A 630 -4.25 26.93 45.78
CA LYS A 630 -3.87 26.99 44.37
C LYS A 630 -4.37 28.25 43.68
N ALA A 631 -5.59 28.70 43.97
CA ALA A 631 -6.17 29.92 43.40
C ALA A 631 -5.40 31.18 43.82
N LEU A 632 -4.84 31.18 45.03
CA LEU A 632 -4.02 32.29 45.55
C LEU A 632 -2.58 32.29 45.00
N GLY A 633 -2.15 31.21 44.32
CA GLY A 633 -0.84 31.10 43.69
C GLY A 633 0.14 30.13 44.34
N ALA A 634 -0.29 29.32 45.32
CA ALA A 634 0.56 28.25 45.88
C ALA A 634 0.81 27.16 44.83
N LYS A 635 2.01 26.59 44.84
CA LYS A 635 2.40 25.47 43.98
C LYS A 635 2.62 24.21 44.82
N TRP A 636 2.33 23.05 44.23
CA TRP A 636 2.57 21.76 44.87
C TRP A 636 3.98 21.28 44.57
N ASP A 637 4.80 21.05 45.59
CA ASP A 637 6.07 20.36 45.44
C ASP A 637 5.83 18.85 45.52
N LYS A 638 6.12 18.14 44.42
CA LYS A 638 5.89 16.70 44.31
C LYS A 638 6.92 15.88 45.09
N ALA A 639 8.11 16.43 45.35
CA ALA A 639 9.15 15.76 46.13
C ALA A 639 8.84 15.85 47.62
N GLU A 640 8.51 17.04 48.12
CA GLU A 640 8.19 17.27 49.53
C GLU A 640 6.73 16.95 49.90
N LYS A 641 5.86 16.72 48.91
CA LYS A 641 4.42 16.50 49.08
C LYS A 641 3.75 17.59 49.94
N SER A 642 4.16 18.84 49.70
CA SER A 642 3.60 20.01 50.38
C SER A 642 3.34 21.15 49.40
N TRP A 643 2.39 22.01 49.75
CA TRP A 643 2.14 23.26 49.03
C TRP A 643 3.19 24.30 49.46
N TYR A 644 3.60 25.18 48.56
CA TYR A 644 4.54 26.27 48.88
C TYR A 644 4.22 27.54 48.10
N VAL A 645 4.64 28.68 48.64
CA VAL A 645 4.61 29.99 47.97
C VAL A 645 5.94 30.18 47.22
N PRO A 646 5.92 30.43 45.89
CA PRO A 646 7.14 30.69 45.13
C PRO A 646 7.89 31.93 45.64
N ALA A 647 9.22 31.90 45.59
CA ALA A 647 10.06 33.02 46.02
C ALA A 647 9.68 34.31 45.24
N GLY A 648 9.43 35.41 45.97
CA GLY A 648 9.01 36.70 45.41
C GLY A 648 7.50 36.93 45.29
N ALA A 649 6.65 35.93 45.58
CA ALA A 649 5.19 36.11 45.62
C ALA A 649 4.74 36.68 46.98
N ASN A 650 3.67 37.50 46.99
CA ASN A 650 3.12 38.04 48.23
C ASN A 650 2.60 36.91 49.13
N VAL A 651 3.18 36.79 50.32
CA VAL A 651 2.90 35.69 51.27
C VAL A 651 1.70 36.01 52.17
N GLU A 652 1.27 37.27 52.26
CA GLU A 652 0.14 37.70 53.11
C GLU A 652 -1.17 36.90 52.88
N PRO A 653 -1.60 36.61 51.64
CA PRO A 653 -2.84 35.86 51.41
C PRO A 653 -2.81 34.42 51.96
N PHE A 654 -1.61 33.92 52.26
CA PHE A 654 -1.38 32.55 52.72
C PHE A 654 -1.18 32.44 54.23
N GLN A 655 -1.35 33.53 55.00
CA GLN A 655 -1.12 33.56 56.46
C GLN A 655 -1.82 32.42 57.20
N LYS A 656 -3.02 32.01 56.78
CA LYS A 656 -3.76 30.91 57.41
C LYS A 656 -3.08 29.53 57.29
N TRP A 657 -2.06 29.37 56.45
CA TRP A 657 -1.34 28.11 56.25
C TRP A 657 0.17 28.20 56.56
N LEU A 658 0.65 29.31 57.12
CA LEU A 658 2.08 29.62 57.31
C LEU A 658 2.71 29.19 58.65
N SER A 659 1.96 28.54 59.55
CA SER A 659 2.45 28.08 60.86
C SER A 659 1.78 26.76 61.21
N SER A 660 2.47 25.69 61.68
CA SER A 660 3.67 25.65 62.53
C SER A 660 4.54 24.41 62.24
N ALA A 661 5.87 24.58 62.29
CA ALA A 661 6.86 23.52 62.37
C ALA A 661 7.24 23.23 63.83
N VAL A 662 7.29 21.95 64.25
CA VAL A 662 7.98 21.44 65.46
C VAL A 662 8.41 19.99 65.13
N GLU A 663 9.67 19.79 64.76
CA GLU A 663 10.78 19.12 65.49
C GLU A 663 10.67 17.61 65.73
N ALA A 664 11.71 16.90 65.27
CA ALA A 664 11.98 15.48 65.55
C ALA A 664 12.57 15.30 66.97
N PRO A 665 12.46 14.09 67.56
CA PRO A 665 13.71 13.36 67.81
C PRO A 665 13.63 11.82 67.69
N ALA A 666 14.82 11.24 67.57
CA ALA A 666 15.14 9.82 67.67
C ALA A 666 15.16 9.32 69.14
N GLY A 667 15.17 8.00 69.34
CA GLY A 667 15.77 7.38 70.53
C GLY A 667 14.84 6.65 71.50
N ASP A 668 14.74 5.35 71.26
CA ASP A 668 14.67 4.19 72.18
C ASP A 668 14.51 4.33 73.71
N LEU A 669 13.68 3.42 74.24
CA LEU A 669 13.63 2.78 75.57
C LEU A 669 13.77 3.62 76.86
N GLY A 670 12.75 3.56 77.71
CA GLY A 670 12.95 3.78 79.15
C GLY A 670 11.72 4.10 79.98
N GLN A 671 10.99 3.04 80.35
CA GLN A 671 10.12 2.89 81.52
C GLN A 671 10.17 4.00 82.59
N SER A 672 9.03 4.53 83.02
CA SER A 672 8.39 4.16 84.31
C SER A 672 7.16 5.03 84.66
N LEU A 673 6.09 4.32 85.03
CA LEU A 673 4.81 4.73 85.65
C LEU A 673 5.04 5.28 87.09
N PRO A 674 4.05 5.84 87.86
CA PRO A 674 2.59 5.55 87.82
C PRO A 674 1.58 6.67 88.23
N GLY A 675 0.28 6.35 88.02
CA GLY A 675 -0.90 6.82 88.79
C GLY A 675 -1.56 8.13 88.29
N GLU A 676 -2.88 8.27 88.08
CA GLU A 676 -4.08 7.57 88.56
C GLU A 676 -5.26 7.79 87.59
N ARG A 677 -6.20 6.81 87.58
CA ARG A 677 -7.67 6.90 87.41
C ARG A 677 -8.23 7.72 86.21
N ALA A 678 -9.12 7.23 85.35
CA ALA A 678 -10.08 6.14 85.51
C ALA A 678 -10.55 5.62 84.13
N GLN A 679 -10.55 4.28 84.00
CA GLN A 679 -11.64 3.42 83.50
C GLN A 679 -12.34 3.87 82.20
N ARG A 680 -12.38 3.09 81.11
CA ARG A 680 -12.51 1.62 80.96
C ARG A 680 -12.70 1.35 79.44
N PRO A 681 -12.61 0.11 78.92
CA PRO A 681 -11.50 -0.84 78.97
C PRO A 681 -11.07 -1.33 77.56
N THR A 682 -9.81 -1.72 77.47
CA THR A 682 -9.09 -2.40 76.37
C THR A 682 -9.44 -3.90 76.27
N ALA A 683 -9.72 -4.45 75.06
CA ALA A 683 -8.82 -5.28 74.20
C ALA A 683 -8.97 -6.81 74.47
N PRO A 684 -8.40 -7.76 73.69
CA PRO A 684 -7.84 -7.77 72.33
C PRO A 684 -8.26 -9.01 71.45
N GLU A 685 -7.69 -9.08 70.24
CA GLU A 685 -7.32 -10.28 69.45
C GLU A 685 -8.37 -11.17 68.73
N GLN A 686 -8.05 -11.44 67.45
CA GLN A 686 -8.58 -12.53 66.61
C GLN A 686 -8.17 -13.90 67.20
N PRO A 687 -8.68 -15.08 66.74
CA PRO A 687 -9.65 -15.39 65.68
C PRO A 687 -10.73 -16.42 66.08
N GLN A 688 -11.78 -16.59 65.28
CA GLN A 688 -12.36 -17.88 64.82
C GLN A 688 -13.87 -17.81 64.50
N GLU A 689 -14.22 -18.73 63.61
CA GLU A 689 -15.51 -19.03 62.98
C GLU A 689 -16.71 -19.12 63.92
N GLY A 690 -17.90 -18.87 63.37
CA GLY A 690 -19.14 -19.37 63.95
C GLY A 690 -20.24 -18.32 64.14
N GLN A 691 -21.16 -18.31 63.17
CA GLN A 691 -22.60 -18.27 63.39
C GLN A 691 -23.22 -17.13 64.22
N THR A 692 -23.96 -16.30 63.49
CA THR A 692 -25.32 -15.81 63.78
C THR A 692 -25.63 -15.23 65.15
N MET A 693 -26.10 -13.99 65.14
CA MET A 693 -27.38 -13.49 65.66
C MET A 693 -27.27 -11.95 65.64
N GLN A 694 -28.26 -11.12 65.34
CA GLN A 694 -29.62 -11.29 64.87
C GLN A 694 -30.05 -9.89 64.41
N GLU A 695 -30.73 -9.81 63.28
CA GLU A 695 -31.21 -8.56 62.70
C GLU A 695 -32.27 -7.92 63.59
N THR A 696 -32.11 -6.63 63.89
CA THR A 696 -33.25 -5.75 64.20
C THR A 696 -33.73 -5.12 62.89
N PRO A 697 -35.04 -4.98 62.68
CA PRO A 697 -35.67 -5.03 61.36
C PRO A 697 -35.37 -3.75 60.57
N ARG A 698 -34.62 -3.86 59.47
CA ARG A 698 -34.52 -2.78 58.49
C ARG A 698 -35.88 -2.65 57.82
N GLN A 699 -36.56 -1.56 58.12
CA GLN A 699 -37.73 -1.06 57.41
C GLN A 699 -37.59 -1.26 55.89
N ALA A 700 -38.68 -1.68 55.25
CA ALA A 700 -38.73 -2.05 53.83
C ALA A 700 -38.24 -0.90 52.95
N ARG A 701 -37.04 -1.06 52.39
CA ARG A 701 -36.46 -0.14 51.39
C ARG A 701 -37.03 -0.47 50.01
N GLU A 702 -37.60 0.52 49.33
CA GLU A 702 -38.05 0.36 47.94
C GLU A 702 -36.85 0.50 47.00
N TYR A 703 -36.45 -0.59 46.35
CA TYR A 703 -35.28 -0.62 45.46
C TYR A 703 -35.61 -0.16 44.05
N LEU A 704 -34.66 0.51 43.42
CA LEU A 704 -34.79 1.18 42.13
C LEU A 704 -33.86 0.55 41.10
N ALA A 705 -34.37 0.31 39.90
CA ALA A 705 -33.61 -0.12 38.73
C ALA A 705 -32.97 1.11 38.05
N VAL A 706 -31.88 1.61 38.62
CA VAL A 706 -31.16 2.79 38.12
C VAL A 706 -30.03 2.38 37.18
N PRO A 707 -30.11 2.67 35.86
CA PRO A 707 -29.01 2.42 34.93
C PRO A 707 -27.74 3.17 35.35
N TYR A 708 -26.57 2.60 35.06
CA TYR A 708 -25.28 3.18 35.46
C TYR A 708 -25.10 4.64 35.02
N GLY A 709 -25.56 4.99 33.81
CA GLY A 709 -25.52 6.36 33.28
C GLY A 709 -26.43 7.36 34.01
N GLU A 710 -27.42 6.86 34.75
CA GLU A 710 -28.42 7.68 35.45
C GLU A 710 -28.20 7.74 36.97
N ARG A 711 -27.15 7.07 37.50
CA ARG A 711 -26.86 7.03 38.94
C ARG A 711 -26.70 8.41 39.59
N THR A 712 -26.10 9.36 38.87
CA THR A 712 -25.90 10.73 39.35
C THR A 712 -27.24 11.47 39.43
N LEU A 713 -28.13 11.20 38.47
CA LEU A 713 -29.45 11.80 38.40
C LEU A 713 -30.39 11.18 39.45
N ALA A 714 -30.37 9.86 39.64
CA ALA A 714 -31.15 9.19 40.68
C ALA A 714 -30.69 9.64 42.08
N LYS A 715 -29.38 9.77 42.31
CA LYS A 715 -28.83 10.33 43.55
C LYS A 715 -29.27 11.77 43.79
N ALA A 716 -29.27 12.61 42.76
CA ALA A 716 -29.75 13.99 42.84
C ALA A 716 -31.25 14.07 43.14
N ASN A 717 -32.04 13.08 42.71
CA ASN A 717 -33.47 12.96 43.00
C ASN A 717 -33.78 12.22 44.32
N GLY A 718 -32.77 11.99 45.17
CA GLY A 718 -32.95 11.47 46.52
C GLY A 718 -32.71 9.96 46.68
N ALA A 719 -32.38 9.22 45.62
CA ALA A 719 -32.03 7.81 45.73
C ALA A 719 -30.71 7.62 46.50
N LYS A 720 -30.64 6.59 47.35
CA LYS A 720 -29.44 6.21 48.10
C LYS A 720 -28.89 4.89 47.61
N TRP A 721 -27.58 4.72 47.70
CA TRP A 721 -26.91 3.47 47.33
C TRP A 721 -26.83 2.56 48.56
N ASP A 722 -27.37 1.36 48.45
CA ASP A 722 -27.14 0.28 49.40
C ASP A 722 -25.91 -0.51 48.96
N ALA A 723 -24.77 -0.24 49.61
CA ALA A 723 -23.51 -0.89 49.26
C ALA A 723 -23.52 -2.41 49.50
N ALA A 724 -24.33 -2.90 50.45
CA ALA A 724 -24.41 -4.34 50.74
C ALA A 724 -25.18 -5.10 49.67
N ARG A 725 -26.24 -4.49 49.12
CA ARG A 725 -27.04 -5.08 48.03
C ARG A 725 -26.62 -4.61 46.63
N LYS A 726 -25.63 -3.72 46.56
CA LYS A 726 -25.20 -3.05 45.33
C LYS A 726 -26.39 -2.55 44.50
N SER A 727 -27.35 -1.90 45.17
CA SER A 727 -28.57 -1.43 44.53
C SER A 727 -28.97 -0.05 45.04
N TRP A 728 -29.60 0.74 44.16
CA TRP A 728 -30.17 2.02 44.53
C TRP A 728 -31.53 1.80 45.20
N TYR A 729 -31.86 2.60 46.21
CA TYR A 729 -33.15 2.55 46.87
C TYR A 729 -33.68 3.95 47.16
N ALA A 730 -34.99 4.10 47.18
CA ALA A 730 -35.66 5.31 47.65
C ALA A 730 -35.67 5.29 49.18
N PRO A 731 -34.98 6.23 49.88
CA PRO A 731 -35.09 6.35 51.32
C PRO A 731 -36.47 6.89 51.71
N GLU A 732 -36.91 6.58 52.94
CA GLU A 732 -38.18 7.05 53.49
C GLU A 732 -38.26 8.59 53.44
N GLY A 733 -39.34 9.12 52.84
CA GLY A 733 -39.54 10.55 52.59
C GLY A 733 -39.02 11.09 51.25
N ALA A 734 -38.43 10.25 50.39
CA ALA A 734 -38.07 10.65 49.03
C ALA A 734 -39.32 10.85 48.15
N ASP A 735 -39.26 11.87 47.28
CA ASP A 735 -40.35 12.25 46.37
C ASP A 735 -40.61 11.13 45.33
N PRO A 736 -41.75 10.41 45.42
CA PRO A 736 -42.00 9.23 44.60
C PRO A 736 -42.19 9.55 43.12
N GLU A 737 -42.60 10.76 42.75
CA GLU A 737 -42.76 11.17 41.34
C GLU A 737 -41.41 11.34 40.65
N LYS A 738 -40.42 11.91 41.36
CA LYS A 738 -39.07 12.11 40.82
C LYS A 738 -38.33 10.80 40.59
N LEU A 739 -38.66 9.77 41.38
CA LEU A 739 -38.03 8.45 41.31
C LEU A 739 -38.87 7.40 40.55
N ALA A 740 -40.09 7.75 40.12
CA ALA A 740 -41.06 6.84 39.49
C ALA A 740 -40.52 6.09 38.27
N ARG A 741 -39.64 6.72 37.47
CA ARG A 741 -39.05 6.14 36.26
C ARG A 741 -38.11 4.96 36.53
N TRP A 742 -37.57 4.87 37.75
CA TRP A 742 -36.65 3.80 38.15
C TRP A 742 -37.33 2.79 39.07
N LYS A 743 -38.65 2.89 39.28
CA LYS A 743 -39.41 1.80 39.92
C LYS A 743 -39.34 0.57 39.02
N ILE A 744 -39.08 -0.57 39.63
CA ILE A 744 -38.85 -1.84 38.93
C ILE A 744 -40.05 -2.22 38.05
N ASP A 745 -41.26 -1.86 38.47
CA ASP A 745 -42.51 -2.15 37.76
C ASP A 745 -42.76 -1.25 36.52
N ASN A 746 -42.00 -0.17 36.33
CA ASN A 746 -42.18 0.82 35.25
C ASN A 746 -41.22 0.66 34.06
N GLN A 747 -40.48 -0.46 33.98
CA GLN A 747 -39.64 -0.78 32.83
C GLN A 747 -40.46 -1.48 31.72
N PRO A 748 -40.33 -1.08 30.44
CA PRO A 748 -40.97 -1.81 29.35
C PRO A 748 -40.35 -3.22 29.22
N ARG A 749 -41.18 -4.27 29.26
CA ARG A 749 -40.74 -5.66 29.00
C ARG A 749 -40.12 -5.77 27.60
N GLN A 750 -38.82 -6.07 27.53
CA GLN A 750 -38.13 -6.44 26.29
C GLN A 750 -38.65 -7.78 25.75
N LYS A 751 -38.80 -7.90 24.43
CA LYS A 751 -39.04 -9.18 23.73
C LYS A 751 -37.84 -10.11 23.96
N GLU A 752 -38.11 -11.40 24.21
CA GLU A 752 -37.11 -12.43 24.47
C GLU A 752 -36.08 -12.53 23.32
N ALA A 753 -34.80 -12.38 23.64
CA ALA A 753 -33.71 -12.59 22.71
C ALA A 753 -33.59 -14.09 22.36
N LYS A 754 -33.47 -14.42 21.08
CA LYS A 754 -33.16 -15.79 20.63
C LYS A 754 -31.78 -16.20 21.20
N SER A 755 -31.62 -17.46 21.58
CA SER A 755 -30.31 -17.94 22.04
C SER A 755 -29.30 -17.97 20.88
N PRO A 756 -27.99 -17.81 21.15
CA PRO A 756 -26.94 -17.87 20.14
C PRO A 756 -26.97 -19.14 19.27
N GLU A 757 -27.39 -20.26 19.83
CA GLU A 757 -27.53 -21.54 19.13
C GLU A 757 -28.65 -21.48 18.08
N VAL A 758 -29.78 -20.84 18.41
CA VAL A 758 -30.91 -20.69 17.48
C VAL A 758 -30.55 -19.73 16.36
N GLU A 759 -29.89 -18.61 16.69
CA GLU A 759 -29.47 -17.62 15.71
C GLU A 759 -28.36 -18.17 14.78
N PHE A 760 -27.41 -18.93 15.30
CA PHE A 760 -26.41 -19.60 14.48
C PHE A 760 -27.01 -20.72 13.63
N ALA A 761 -28.00 -21.45 14.14
CA ALA A 761 -28.74 -22.44 13.35
C ALA A 761 -29.50 -21.78 12.18
N ASP A 762 -30.11 -20.62 12.41
CA ASP A 762 -30.78 -19.83 11.37
C ASP A 762 -29.77 -19.37 10.30
N ALA A 763 -28.57 -18.93 10.71
CA ALA A 763 -27.48 -18.58 9.81
C ALA A 763 -26.99 -19.78 8.98
N MET A 764 -26.84 -20.96 9.59
CA MET A 764 -26.48 -22.19 8.87
C MET A 764 -27.51 -22.55 7.80
N LYS A 765 -28.81 -22.47 8.13
CA LYS A 765 -29.90 -22.72 7.17
C LYS A 765 -29.92 -21.71 6.02
N SER A 766 -29.59 -20.45 6.29
CA SER A 766 -29.52 -19.40 5.25
C SER A 766 -28.47 -19.68 4.18
N LEU A 767 -27.40 -20.41 4.52
CA LEU A 767 -26.37 -20.87 3.59
C LEU A 767 -26.70 -22.23 2.94
N GLY A 768 -27.92 -22.72 3.11
CA GLY A 768 -28.37 -23.99 2.55
C GLY A 768 -27.83 -25.22 3.28
N LEU A 769 -27.42 -25.09 4.55
CA LEU A 769 -27.06 -26.24 5.39
C LEU A 769 -28.29 -26.80 6.10
N GLU A 770 -28.37 -28.11 6.18
CA GLU A 770 -29.33 -28.80 7.03
C GLU A 770 -28.76 -28.86 8.45
N VAL A 771 -29.59 -28.60 9.46
CA VAL A 771 -29.17 -28.59 10.87
C VAL A 771 -29.82 -29.78 11.57
N PRO A 772 -29.10 -30.92 11.73
CA PRO A 772 -29.63 -32.09 12.41
C PRO A 772 -29.89 -31.83 13.90
N ALA A 773 -30.70 -32.68 14.52
CA ALA A 773 -30.96 -32.61 15.96
C ALA A 773 -29.63 -32.68 16.75
N GLY A 774 -29.42 -31.74 17.68
CA GLY A 774 -28.18 -31.61 18.45
C GLY A 774 -27.14 -30.65 17.86
N HIS A 775 -27.41 -30.04 16.69
CA HIS A 775 -26.62 -28.95 16.11
C HIS A 775 -27.37 -27.61 16.20
N PRO A 776 -26.64 -26.47 16.21
CA PRO A 776 -25.20 -26.34 16.20
C PRO A 776 -24.55 -26.55 17.58
N MET A 777 -23.40 -27.21 17.57
CA MET A 777 -22.52 -27.36 18.73
C MET A 777 -21.55 -26.18 18.78
N MET A 778 -21.66 -25.34 19.82
CA MET A 778 -20.82 -24.15 20.00
C MET A 778 -19.60 -24.44 20.90
N ASP A 779 -18.93 -25.56 20.66
CA ASP A 779 -17.81 -26.10 21.45
C ASP A 779 -16.42 -25.66 20.94
N GLY A 780 -16.39 -24.80 19.92
CA GLY A 780 -15.19 -24.33 19.25
C GLY A 780 -14.49 -25.38 18.39
N LYS A 781 -15.12 -26.53 18.15
CA LYS A 781 -14.60 -27.58 17.27
C LYS A 781 -15.24 -27.50 15.90
N THR A 782 -14.54 -28.10 14.93
CA THR A 782 -15.06 -28.20 13.56
C THR A 782 -16.11 -29.31 13.48
N HIS A 783 -17.26 -29.00 12.91
CA HIS A 783 -18.36 -29.92 12.71
C HIS A 783 -18.75 -30.00 11.24
N ARG A 784 -19.27 -31.17 10.82
CA ARG A 784 -19.78 -31.41 9.48
C ARG A 784 -21.27 -31.71 9.54
N VAL A 785 -22.03 -31.10 8.63
CA VAL A 785 -23.48 -31.28 8.51
C VAL A 785 -23.89 -31.46 7.05
N PRO A 786 -25.02 -32.09 6.75
CA PRO A 786 -25.53 -32.16 5.38
C PRO A 786 -25.85 -30.76 4.83
N ALA A 787 -25.70 -30.60 3.52
CA ALA A 787 -26.21 -29.44 2.79
C ALA A 787 -27.41 -29.86 1.92
N GLN A 788 -28.26 -28.91 1.56
CA GLN A 788 -29.36 -29.16 0.64
C GLN A 788 -28.84 -29.76 -0.68
N GLY A 789 -29.40 -30.90 -1.07
CA GLY A 789 -28.95 -31.66 -2.25
C GLY A 789 -27.83 -32.66 -2.01
N ASP A 790 -27.44 -32.90 -0.75
CA ASP A 790 -26.55 -34.00 -0.37
C ASP A 790 -27.26 -35.37 -0.52
N GLY A 791 -26.53 -36.37 -1.03
CA GLY A 791 -26.98 -37.76 -1.04
C GLY A 791 -26.99 -38.39 0.36
N LYS A 792 -27.59 -39.57 0.50
CA LYS A 792 -27.69 -40.28 1.80
C LYS A 792 -26.28 -40.61 2.33
N GLY A 793 -25.81 -39.84 3.30
CA GLY A 793 -24.49 -39.99 3.94
C GLY A 793 -23.45 -38.92 3.56
N GLU A 794 -23.77 -37.98 2.68
CA GLU A 794 -22.92 -36.83 2.36
C GLU A 794 -23.09 -35.69 3.39
N VAL A 795 -21.98 -34.99 3.71
CA VAL A 795 -21.95 -33.89 4.68
C VAL A 795 -21.12 -32.73 4.15
N ALA A 796 -21.64 -32.02 3.15
CA ALA A 796 -20.93 -30.93 2.46
C ALA A 796 -20.82 -29.63 3.29
N GLY A 797 -21.64 -29.48 4.33
CA GLY A 797 -21.60 -28.37 5.28
C GLY A 797 -20.47 -28.48 6.29
N PHE A 798 -19.88 -27.34 6.61
CA PHE A 798 -18.81 -27.18 7.59
C PHE A 798 -19.13 -25.99 8.48
N TYR A 799 -18.92 -26.12 9.79
CA TYR A 799 -18.95 -24.96 10.66
C TYR A 799 -18.02 -25.13 11.86
N VAL A 800 -17.66 -24.01 12.47
CA VAL A 800 -17.08 -23.93 13.81
C VAL A 800 -17.77 -22.79 14.54
N ALA A 801 -18.22 -23.03 15.76
CA ALA A 801 -18.91 -22.02 16.56
C ALA A 801 -18.35 -22.02 17.98
N PHE A 802 -18.19 -20.84 18.55
CA PHE A 802 -17.60 -20.63 19.85
C PHE A 802 -18.52 -19.78 20.71
N THR A 803 -18.50 -20.02 22.02
CA THR A 803 -19.20 -19.24 23.05
C THR A 803 -18.26 -18.38 23.89
N ASP A 804 -16.95 -18.43 23.63
CA ASP A 804 -15.96 -17.66 24.37
C ASP A 804 -15.96 -16.18 23.97
N GLY A 805 -16.09 -15.29 24.97
CA GLY A 805 -16.21 -13.85 24.75
C GLY A 805 -17.58 -13.44 24.21
N HIS A 806 -17.71 -13.35 22.89
CA HIS A 806 -18.96 -13.05 22.19
C HIS A 806 -19.29 -14.21 21.26
N PRO A 807 -20.44 -14.89 21.41
CA PRO A 807 -20.75 -16.05 20.59
C PRO A 807 -20.60 -15.74 19.10
N ALA A 808 -19.74 -16.51 18.44
CA ALA A 808 -19.31 -16.26 17.07
C ALA A 808 -19.01 -17.58 16.37
N GLY A 809 -18.97 -17.57 15.06
CA GLY A 809 -18.68 -18.78 14.30
C GLY A 809 -18.36 -18.51 12.85
N TYR A 810 -17.91 -19.56 12.18
CA TYR A 810 -17.71 -19.59 10.74
C TYR A 810 -18.48 -20.77 10.17
N ILE A 811 -19.19 -20.51 9.07
CA ILE A 811 -20.02 -21.47 8.37
C ILE A 811 -19.56 -21.52 6.92
N LYS A 812 -19.42 -22.70 6.34
CA LYS A 812 -19.09 -22.89 4.93
C LYS A 812 -19.92 -24.03 4.33
N ASN A 813 -20.57 -23.76 3.22
CA ASN A 813 -21.21 -24.76 2.38
C ASN A 813 -20.25 -25.12 1.24
N ASN A 814 -19.60 -26.29 1.31
CA ASN A 814 -18.63 -26.69 0.29
C ASN A 814 -19.29 -27.14 -1.03
N ARG A 815 -20.62 -27.30 -1.07
CA ARG A 815 -21.35 -27.63 -2.30
C ARG A 815 -21.70 -26.39 -3.10
N SER A 816 -22.12 -25.31 -2.43
CA SER A 816 -22.41 -24.02 -3.09
C SER A 816 -21.20 -23.08 -3.14
N GLY A 817 -20.15 -23.34 -2.36
CA GLY A 817 -18.98 -22.47 -2.23
C GLY A 817 -19.18 -21.28 -1.29
N LEU A 818 -20.39 -21.07 -0.78
CA LEU A 818 -20.73 -19.94 0.10
C LEU A 818 -20.14 -20.13 1.51
N ASP A 819 -19.69 -19.04 2.11
CA ASP A 819 -19.27 -19.01 3.50
C ASP A 819 -19.75 -17.75 4.25
N MET A 820 -19.70 -17.79 5.58
CA MET A 820 -20.15 -16.70 6.44
C MET A 820 -19.37 -16.70 7.75
N ARG A 821 -18.92 -15.51 8.15
CA ARG A 821 -18.50 -15.24 9.53
C ARG A 821 -19.69 -14.67 10.30
N TRP A 822 -20.12 -15.37 11.34
CA TRP A 822 -21.29 -15.03 12.13
C TRP A 822 -20.89 -14.57 13.54
N LYS A 823 -21.69 -13.65 14.11
CA LYS A 823 -21.60 -13.19 15.50
C LYS A 823 -23.03 -13.01 16.02
N SER A 824 -23.28 -13.41 17.26
CA SER A 824 -24.63 -13.33 17.84
C SER A 824 -25.11 -11.90 18.01
N THR A 825 -26.37 -11.63 17.68
CA THR A 825 -27.04 -10.36 17.86
C THR A 825 -27.94 -10.43 19.09
N GLY A 826 -27.54 -9.77 20.18
CA GLY A 826 -28.36 -9.68 21.41
C GLY A 826 -27.66 -10.00 22.73
N TYR A 827 -26.38 -10.39 22.71
CA TYR A 827 -25.63 -10.70 23.93
C TYR A 827 -24.99 -9.44 24.56
N THR A 828 -25.62 -8.87 25.60
CA THR A 828 -25.05 -7.76 26.38
C THR A 828 -24.40 -8.26 27.66
N LEU A 829 -23.10 -8.53 27.62
CA LEU A 829 -22.27 -8.73 28.82
C LEU A 829 -21.86 -7.38 29.44
N SER A 830 -21.66 -7.36 30.77
CA SER A 830 -21.02 -6.20 31.42
C SER A 830 -19.55 -6.07 30.99
N GLU A 831 -18.97 -4.86 31.10
CA GLU A 831 -17.58 -4.61 30.69
C GLU A 831 -16.55 -5.43 31.50
N GLU A 832 -16.85 -5.74 32.77
CA GLU A 832 -16.02 -6.60 33.62
C GLU A 832 -16.11 -8.08 33.21
N GLU A 833 -17.30 -8.56 32.84
CA GLU A 833 -17.50 -9.92 32.32
C GLU A 833 -16.89 -10.11 30.94
N LYS A 834 -16.98 -9.10 30.05
CA LYS A 834 -16.29 -9.09 28.74
C LYS A 834 -14.78 -9.13 28.91
N ALA A 835 -14.20 -8.40 29.85
CA ALA A 835 -12.77 -8.41 30.09
C ALA A 835 -12.29 -9.78 30.60
N ARG A 836 -13.02 -10.38 31.55
CA ARG A 836 -12.73 -11.72 32.06
C ARG A 836 -12.85 -12.79 30.96
N LEU A 837 -13.92 -12.75 30.16
CA LEU A 837 -14.14 -13.70 29.07
C LEU A 837 -13.15 -13.52 27.92
N ASN A 838 -12.70 -12.29 27.62
CA ASN A 838 -11.65 -12.06 26.62
C ASN A 838 -10.28 -12.56 27.11
N ALA A 839 -9.94 -12.38 28.39
CA ALA A 839 -8.72 -12.93 28.98
C ALA A 839 -8.74 -14.46 29.02
N GLU A 840 -9.89 -15.05 29.36
CA GLU A 840 -10.11 -16.49 29.30
C GLU A 840 -10.08 -17.01 27.85
N ALA A 841 -10.62 -16.25 26.88
CA ALA A 841 -10.58 -16.59 25.45
C ALA A 841 -9.17 -16.51 24.86
N ALA A 842 -8.36 -15.53 25.26
CA ALA A 842 -6.95 -15.43 24.88
C ALA A 842 -6.17 -16.64 25.41
N THR A 843 -6.35 -16.98 26.68
CA THR A 843 -5.73 -18.16 27.31
C THR A 843 -6.15 -19.46 26.60
N LYS A 844 -7.45 -19.66 26.35
CA LYS A 844 -7.97 -20.82 25.61
C LYS A 844 -7.51 -20.85 24.15
N ARG A 845 -7.31 -19.70 23.51
CA ARG A 845 -6.74 -19.62 22.16
C ARG A 845 -5.29 -20.09 22.16
N GLU A 846 -4.47 -19.60 23.10
CA GLU A 846 -3.08 -20.05 23.25
C GLU A 846 -2.97 -21.53 23.62
N GLU A 847 -3.85 -22.04 24.48
CA GLU A 847 -3.92 -23.47 24.82
C GLU A 847 -4.24 -24.30 23.57
N ARG A 848 -5.24 -23.91 22.78
CA ARG A 848 -5.59 -24.58 21.51
C ARG A 848 -4.47 -24.52 20.48
N GLU A 849 -3.77 -23.39 20.37
CA GLU A 849 -2.62 -23.25 19.49
C GLU A 849 -1.47 -24.17 19.91
N ARG A 850 -1.20 -24.27 21.23
CA ARG A 850 -0.23 -25.21 21.80
C ARG A 850 -0.63 -26.67 21.59
N GLU A 851 -1.88 -27.04 21.86
CA GLU A 851 -2.39 -28.40 21.64
C GLU A 851 -2.32 -28.80 20.17
N ARG A 852 -2.69 -27.88 19.27
CA ARG A 852 -2.61 -28.10 17.82
C ARG A 852 -1.16 -28.24 17.35
N ALA A 853 -0.25 -27.41 17.84
CA ALA A 853 1.18 -27.52 17.53
C ALA A 853 1.75 -28.87 18.01
N ALA A 854 1.45 -29.26 19.26
CA ALA A 854 1.85 -30.56 19.80
C ALA A 854 1.28 -31.75 18.99
N THR A 855 0.04 -31.64 18.53
CA THR A 855 -0.59 -32.64 17.66
C THR A 855 0.12 -32.74 16.30
N TYR A 856 0.49 -31.59 15.71
CA TYR A 856 1.24 -31.56 14.45
C TYR A 856 2.64 -32.14 14.59
N ASP A 857 3.35 -31.83 15.67
CA ASP A 857 4.68 -32.39 15.93
C ASP A 857 4.61 -33.91 16.14
N ALA A 858 3.66 -34.41 16.94
CA ALA A 858 3.47 -35.85 17.14
C ALA A 858 3.11 -36.58 15.83
N THR A 859 2.31 -35.95 14.96
CA THR A 859 2.00 -36.52 13.65
C THR A 859 3.20 -36.48 12.72
N ALA A 860 4.01 -35.42 12.73
CA ALA A 860 5.25 -35.31 11.97
C ALA A 860 6.23 -36.45 12.32
N GLU A 861 6.43 -36.73 13.60
CA GLU A 861 7.27 -37.87 14.06
C GLU A 861 6.74 -39.20 13.54
N ARG A 862 5.42 -39.43 13.65
CA ARG A 862 4.78 -40.67 13.19
C ARG A 862 4.92 -40.89 11.68
N VAL A 863 4.75 -39.84 10.86
CA VAL A 863 4.90 -39.97 9.40
C VAL A 863 6.36 -40.17 9.00
N GLN A 864 7.31 -39.57 9.72
CA GLN A 864 8.75 -39.79 9.51
C GLN A 864 9.16 -41.23 9.82
N GLN A 865 8.71 -41.76 10.95
CA GLN A 865 8.96 -43.16 11.32
C GLN A 865 8.39 -44.14 10.28
N ARG A 866 7.19 -43.84 9.77
CA ARG A 866 6.58 -44.66 8.71
C ARG A 866 7.34 -44.55 7.39
N ALA A 867 7.75 -43.35 7.00
CA ALA A 867 8.53 -43.13 5.77
C ALA A 867 9.88 -43.87 5.80
N ALA A 868 10.52 -43.97 6.97
CA ALA A 868 11.76 -44.74 7.14
C ALA A 868 11.62 -46.25 6.87
N GLN A 869 10.39 -46.78 6.90
CA GLN A 869 10.09 -48.18 6.56
C GLN A 869 9.70 -48.37 5.09
N CYS A 870 9.43 -47.27 4.37
CA CYS A 870 9.10 -47.30 2.96
C CYS A 870 10.39 -47.31 2.10
N ARG A 871 10.26 -47.78 0.86
CA ARG A 871 11.34 -47.78 -0.13
C ARG A 871 10.93 -46.98 -1.36
N GLN A 872 11.92 -46.55 -2.11
CA GLN A 872 11.70 -45.92 -3.42
C GLN A 872 10.91 -46.88 -4.32
N ILE A 873 9.93 -46.34 -5.03
CA ILE A 873 9.20 -47.08 -6.05
C ILE A 873 10.12 -47.25 -7.27
N GLU A 874 10.40 -48.49 -7.65
CA GLU A 874 11.21 -48.84 -8.83
C GLU A 874 10.36 -49.28 -10.03
N GLN A 875 9.16 -49.82 -9.78
CA GLN A 875 8.22 -50.27 -10.81
C GLN A 875 6.93 -49.46 -10.73
N ALA A 876 6.31 -49.18 -11.88
CA ALA A 876 5.08 -48.40 -11.92
C ALA A 876 3.97 -49.09 -11.10
N THR A 877 3.31 -48.31 -10.23
CA THR A 877 2.12 -48.79 -9.53
C THR A 877 0.88 -48.68 -10.43
N PRO A 878 -0.23 -49.37 -10.12
CA PRO A 878 -1.45 -49.27 -10.92
C PRO A 878 -1.95 -47.83 -11.12
N TYR A 879 -1.75 -46.95 -10.12
CA TYR A 879 -2.04 -45.53 -10.24
C TYR A 879 -1.16 -44.84 -11.28
N MET A 880 0.15 -45.11 -11.25
CA MET A 880 1.11 -44.52 -12.17
C MET A 880 0.86 -44.97 -13.62
N GLU A 881 0.53 -46.24 -13.82
CA GLU A 881 0.16 -46.78 -15.13
C GLU A 881 -1.09 -46.11 -15.69
N ARG A 882 -2.16 -45.97 -14.87
CA ARG A 882 -3.38 -45.28 -15.30
C ARG A 882 -3.17 -43.79 -15.59
N LYS A 883 -2.28 -43.13 -14.86
CA LYS A 883 -1.91 -41.74 -15.11
C LYS A 883 -0.85 -41.60 -16.22
N GLY A 884 -0.29 -42.71 -16.70
CA GLY A 884 0.77 -42.78 -17.69
C GLY A 884 2.03 -42.01 -17.29
N ILE A 885 2.40 -42.10 -16.01
CA ILE A 885 3.62 -41.52 -15.43
C ILE A 885 4.59 -42.62 -15.01
N ALA A 886 5.89 -42.36 -15.12
CA ALA A 886 6.92 -43.26 -14.62
C ALA A 886 7.14 -43.08 -13.10
N PRO A 887 7.73 -44.07 -12.40
CA PRO A 887 8.22 -43.88 -11.04
C PRO A 887 9.17 -42.68 -10.94
N THR A 888 8.92 -41.80 -9.96
CA THR A 888 9.76 -40.62 -9.69
C THR A 888 10.53 -40.77 -8.39
N ILE A 889 11.73 -40.21 -8.33
CA ILE A 889 12.56 -40.27 -7.11
C ILE A 889 11.89 -39.42 -6.02
N GLY A 890 11.69 -40.01 -4.85
CA GLY A 890 10.99 -39.38 -3.72
C GLY A 890 9.58 -39.94 -3.49
N ALA A 891 8.98 -40.59 -4.48
CA ALA A 891 7.75 -41.35 -4.31
C ALA A 891 8.07 -42.73 -3.70
N LEU A 892 7.51 -43.00 -2.52
CA LEU A 892 7.81 -44.18 -1.73
C LEU A 892 6.63 -45.15 -1.68
N ALA A 893 6.88 -46.44 -1.46
CA ALA A 893 5.85 -47.43 -1.15
C ALA A 893 6.32 -48.36 -0.02
N SER A 894 5.36 -48.94 0.69
CA SER A 894 5.66 -50.04 1.62
C SER A 894 6.01 -51.31 0.85
N ALA A 895 6.72 -52.25 1.46
CA ALA A 895 6.90 -53.59 0.89
C ALA A 895 5.60 -54.42 0.86
N SER A 896 4.58 -54.01 1.62
CA SER A 896 3.33 -54.75 1.84
C SER A 896 2.14 -54.24 1.02
N ASP A 897 2.26 -53.07 0.39
CA ASP A 897 1.19 -52.47 -0.39
C ASP A 897 1.74 -51.64 -1.55
N THR A 898 0.87 -51.30 -2.48
CA THR A 898 1.11 -50.48 -3.67
C THR A 898 0.72 -49.02 -3.45
N THR A 899 0.43 -48.62 -2.20
CA THR A 899 0.05 -47.26 -1.87
C THR A 899 1.28 -46.36 -2.05
N ILE A 900 1.11 -45.25 -2.77
CA ILE A 900 2.19 -44.28 -2.94
C ILE A 900 2.17 -43.35 -1.73
N HIS A 901 3.32 -43.21 -1.09
CA HIS A 901 3.61 -42.27 -0.02
C HIS A 901 4.43 -41.12 -0.60
N LEU A 902 3.87 -39.91 -0.58
CA LEU A 902 4.55 -38.68 -0.97
C LEU A 902 4.84 -37.86 0.30
N PRO A 903 6.09 -37.86 0.80
CA PRO A 903 6.48 -37.01 1.91
C PRO A 903 6.28 -35.54 1.56
N ALA A 904 5.59 -34.80 2.44
CA ALA A 904 5.41 -33.35 2.35
C ALA A 904 6.32 -32.67 3.36
N ILE A 905 7.29 -31.91 2.85
CA ILE A 905 8.32 -31.24 3.64
C ILE A 905 8.14 -29.73 3.56
N ASP A 906 8.67 -29.00 4.55
CA ASP A 906 8.83 -27.55 4.46
C ASP A 906 10.22 -27.16 3.87
N THR A 907 10.49 -25.86 3.81
CA THR A 907 11.77 -25.30 3.32
C THR A 907 12.95 -25.59 4.24
N SER A 908 12.72 -26.04 5.49
CA SER A 908 13.79 -26.53 6.39
C SER A 908 14.11 -28.00 6.16
N GLY A 909 13.23 -28.72 5.44
CA GLY A 909 13.31 -30.16 5.24
C GLY A 909 12.63 -30.96 6.35
N LYS A 910 11.83 -30.33 7.22
CA LYS A 910 11.02 -31.05 8.19
C LYS A 910 9.84 -31.71 7.47
N HIS A 911 9.70 -33.02 7.65
CA HIS A 911 8.60 -33.81 7.09
C HIS A 911 7.38 -33.73 8.01
N TRP A 912 6.40 -32.93 7.61
CA TRP A 912 5.22 -32.60 8.43
C TRP A 912 4.02 -33.50 8.18
N THR A 913 3.85 -33.97 6.94
CA THR A 913 2.75 -34.86 6.56
C THR A 913 3.11 -35.73 5.37
N THR A 914 2.26 -36.71 5.05
CA THR A 914 2.41 -37.55 3.86
C THR A 914 1.08 -37.60 3.13
N GLN A 915 1.10 -37.39 1.82
CA GLN A 915 -0.03 -37.73 0.96
C GLN A 915 0.08 -39.21 0.57
N TYR A 916 -0.99 -39.97 0.84
CA TYR A 916 -1.15 -41.35 0.44
C TYR A 916 -2.03 -41.40 -0.81
N ILE A 917 -1.57 -42.07 -1.86
CA ILE A 917 -2.35 -42.31 -3.08
C ILE A 917 -2.58 -43.82 -3.20
N GLN A 918 -3.84 -44.23 -3.08
CA GLN A 918 -4.24 -45.63 -3.19
C GLN A 918 -4.25 -46.09 -4.64
N GLU A 919 -4.35 -47.41 -4.85
CA GLU A 919 -4.39 -48.01 -6.19
C GLU A 919 -5.49 -47.46 -7.07
N ASP A 920 -6.65 -47.09 -6.53
CA ASP A 920 -7.79 -46.52 -7.26
C ASP A 920 -7.60 -45.03 -7.60
N GLY A 921 -6.57 -44.39 -7.03
CA GLY A 921 -6.28 -42.97 -7.17
C GLY A 921 -6.84 -42.10 -6.04
N THR A 922 -7.47 -42.70 -5.03
CA THR A 922 -7.92 -42.01 -3.82
C THR A 922 -6.72 -41.41 -3.09
N LYS A 923 -6.70 -40.07 -2.95
CA LYS A 923 -5.64 -39.33 -2.27
C LYS A 923 -6.09 -38.94 -0.86
N ARG A 924 -5.25 -39.16 0.15
CA ARG A 924 -5.51 -38.76 1.55
C ARG A 924 -4.25 -38.23 2.20
N PHE A 925 -4.38 -37.31 3.15
CA PHE A 925 -3.27 -36.89 4.00
C PHE A 925 -3.26 -37.63 5.33
N ALA A 926 -2.13 -37.60 6.02
CA ALA A 926 -2.09 -38.02 7.41
C ALA A 926 -3.11 -37.19 8.23
N LYS A 927 -3.94 -37.87 9.01
CA LYS A 927 -4.91 -37.21 9.90
C LYS A 927 -4.17 -36.32 10.90
N GLU A 928 -4.74 -35.15 11.20
CA GLU A 928 -4.23 -34.20 12.21
C GLU A 928 -2.78 -33.76 11.92
N SER A 929 -2.49 -33.45 10.66
CA SER A 929 -1.16 -33.05 10.20
C SER A 929 -1.10 -31.61 9.69
N HIS A 930 0.11 -31.06 9.64
CA HIS A 930 0.38 -29.75 9.06
C HIS A 930 0.69 -29.89 7.55
N LYS A 931 -0.12 -29.25 6.70
CA LYS A 931 0.01 -29.29 5.23
C LYS A 931 0.40 -27.93 4.64
N GLU A 932 -0.02 -26.85 5.27
CA GLU A 932 0.20 -25.50 4.77
C GLU A 932 1.70 -25.21 4.60
N SER A 933 2.08 -24.61 3.47
CA SER A 933 3.48 -24.38 3.06
C SER A 933 4.34 -25.64 2.89
N CYS A 934 3.77 -26.84 3.05
CA CYS A 934 4.48 -28.11 2.83
C CYS A 934 4.29 -28.60 1.40
N PHE A 935 5.32 -29.23 0.82
CA PHE A 935 5.35 -29.64 -0.57
C PHE A 935 6.11 -30.96 -0.76
N HIS A 936 5.86 -31.64 -1.87
CA HIS A 936 6.64 -32.80 -2.29
C HIS A 936 7.58 -32.45 -3.45
N VAL A 937 8.85 -32.86 -3.36
CA VAL A 937 9.82 -32.67 -4.43
C VAL A 937 9.87 -33.91 -5.32
N VAL A 938 9.25 -33.82 -6.48
CA VAL A 938 9.29 -34.82 -7.54
C VAL A 938 10.69 -34.87 -8.13
N ASN A 939 11.25 -36.08 -8.21
CA ASN A 939 12.65 -36.32 -8.60
C ASN A 939 13.67 -35.61 -7.69
N GLY A 940 13.29 -35.36 -6.43
CA GLY A 940 14.13 -34.66 -5.46
C GLY A 940 15.14 -35.55 -4.74
N GLY A 941 14.84 -36.82 -4.55
CA GLY A 941 15.61 -37.70 -3.66
C GLY A 941 14.73 -38.36 -2.60
N VAL A 942 15.21 -39.46 -2.02
CA VAL A 942 14.42 -40.28 -1.08
C VAL A 942 14.39 -39.73 0.35
N THR A 943 15.25 -38.77 0.67
CA THR A 943 15.29 -38.09 1.97
C THR A 943 14.92 -36.61 1.80
N PRO A 944 14.38 -35.95 2.85
CA PRO A 944 14.10 -34.52 2.81
C PRO A 944 15.33 -33.66 2.43
N GLN A 945 16.50 -34.01 2.95
CA GLN A 945 17.74 -33.28 2.64
C GLN A 945 18.16 -33.47 1.18
N ALA A 946 18.02 -34.69 0.63
CA ALA A 946 18.27 -34.91 -0.79
C ALA A 946 17.28 -34.14 -1.66
N ALA A 947 15.98 -34.16 -1.30
CA ALA A 947 14.92 -33.41 -1.96
C ALA A 947 15.25 -31.92 -2.08
N LEU A 948 15.68 -31.31 -0.99
CA LEU A 948 16.10 -29.92 -0.98
C LEU A 948 17.39 -29.70 -1.80
N ALA A 949 18.38 -30.59 -1.70
CA ALA A 949 19.61 -30.50 -2.47
C ALA A 949 19.37 -30.61 -3.99
N ALA A 950 18.33 -31.34 -4.42
CA ALA A 950 17.94 -31.40 -5.83
C ALA A 950 17.28 -30.10 -6.29
N LEU A 951 16.47 -29.46 -5.43
CA LEU A 951 15.96 -28.10 -5.71
C LEU A 951 17.09 -27.06 -5.72
N ASP A 952 18.11 -27.20 -4.87
CA ASP A 952 19.29 -26.34 -4.88
C ASP A 952 20.03 -26.42 -6.23
N LYS A 953 20.04 -27.59 -6.88
CA LYS A 953 20.66 -27.80 -8.21
C LYS A 953 19.77 -27.45 -9.40
N ALA A 954 18.44 -27.40 -9.20
CA ALA A 954 17.52 -27.08 -10.28
C ALA A 954 17.76 -25.64 -10.77
N PRO A 955 17.84 -25.40 -12.10
CA PRO A 955 18.08 -24.06 -12.66
C PRO A 955 16.87 -23.13 -12.48
N ARG A 956 15.69 -23.70 -12.20
CA ARG A 956 14.41 -23.01 -12.01
C ARG A 956 13.52 -23.85 -11.12
N ILE A 957 12.57 -23.20 -10.44
CA ILE A 957 11.59 -23.86 -9.59
C ILE A 957 10.28 -23.97 -10.35
N MET A 958 9.79 -25.20 -10.55
CA MET A 958 8.47 -25.44 -11.14
C MET A 958 7.54 -25.96 -10.03
N ILE A 959 6.39 -25.33 -9.85
CA ILE A 959 5.42 -25.65 -8.80
C ILE A 959 4.07 -25.95 -9.45
N GLY A 960 3.37 -27.00 -9.05
CA GLY A 960 2.00 -27.27 -9.51
C GLY A 960 1.19 -28.04 -8.49
N GLU A 961 -0.11 -28.16 -8.73
CA GLU A 961 -1.05 -28.75 -7.76
C GLU A 961 -0.83 -30.26 -7.60
N GLY A 962 -1.01 -31.02 -8.67
CA GLY A 962 -0.97 -32.49 -8.62
C GLY A 962 0.42 -33.12 -8.75
N TYR A 963 0.63 -34.23 -8.03
CA TYR A 963 1.80 -35.09 -8.22
C TYR A 963 1.96 -35.59 -9.68
N ALA A 964 0.88 -36.05 -10.32
CA ALA A 964 0.94 -36.56 -11.71
C ALA A 964 1.32 -35.46 -12.71
N THR A 965 0.77 -34.28 -12.54
CA THR A 965 1.11 -33.07 -13.31
C THR A 965 2.59 -32.75 -13.17
N MET A 966 3.10 -32.73 -11.94
CA MET A 966 4.51 -32.40 -11.68
C MET A 966 5.49 -33.52 -12.05
N ALA A 967 5.05 -34.78 -12.08
CA ALA A 967 5.79 -35.90 -12.67
C ALA A 967 5.90 -35.76 -14.20
N THR A 968 4.81 -35.37 -14.86
CA THR A 968 4.80 -35.06 -16.31
C THR A 968 5.77 -33.91 -16.61
N VAL A 969 5.65 -32.79 -15.88
CA VAL A 969 6.52 -31.61 -16.05
C VAL A 969 7.99 -31.96 -15.79
N SER A 970 8.30 -32.72 -14.73
CA SER A 970 9.66 -33.14 -14.43
C SER A 970 10.29 -33.95 -15.56
N SER A 971 9.50 -34.80 -16.24
CA SER A 971 9.98 -35.58 -17.40
C SER A 971 10.27 -34.73 -18.65
N VAL A 972 9.85 -33.46 -18.68
CA VAL A 972 10.11 -32.52 -19.78
C VAL A 972 11.31 -31.63 -19.49
N VAL A 973 11.44 -31.15 -18.24
CA VAL A 973 12.48 -30.17 -17.84
C VAL A 973 13.77 -30.82 -17.32
N ASP A 974 13.75 -32.13 -17.08
CA ASP A 974 14.89 -32.94 -16.63
C ASP A 974 15.54 -32.45 -15.32
N HIS A 975 14.73 -31.90 -14.42
CA HIS A 975 15.17 -31.53 -13.07
C HIS A 975 14.03 -31.66 -12.04
N ALA A 976 14.39 -31.49 -10.77
CA ALA A 976 13.47 -31.57 -9.65
C ALA A 976 12.36 -30.50 -9.75
N THR A 977 11.18 -30.89 -9.27
CA THR A 977 9.89 -30.27 -9.55
C THR A 977 9.03 -30.36 -8.28
N VAL A 978 8.09 -29.44 -8.05
CA VAL A 978 7.40 -29.31 -6.76
C VAL A 978 5.90 -29.51 -6.90
N ALA A 979 5.35 -30.48 -6.18
CA ALA A 979 3.90 -30.66 -6.01
C ALA A 979 3.41 -29.99 -4.71
N ALA A 980 2.50 -29.02 -4.84
CA ALA A 980 1.86 -28.30 -3.74
C ALA A 980 0.58 -28.99 -3.23
N PHE A 981 0.15 -30.06 -3.90
CA PHE A 981 -0.99 -30.94 -3.63
C PHE A 981 -2.39 -30.40 -3.97
N ASP A 982 -2.64 -29.10 -3.80
CA ASP A 982 -3.90 -28.44 -4.18
C ASP A 982 -3.72 -26.94 -4.38
N SER A 983 -4.61 -26.34 -5.19
CA SER A 983 -4.69 -24.90 -5.48
C SER A 983 -4.66 -24.00 -4.25
N GLY A 984 -5.27 -24.42 -3.14
CA GLY A 984 -5.28 -23.65 -1.89
C GLY A 984 -3.90 -23.50 -1.25
N ASN A 985 -2.99 -24.45 -1.49
CA ASN A 985 -1.64 -24.48 -0.92
C ASN A 985 -0.58 -23.86 -1.86
N LEU A 986 -0.91 -23.64 -3.14
CA LEU A 986 0.01 -23.06 -4.14
C LEU A 986 0.63 -21.73 -3.68
N PRO A 987 -0.12 -20.72 -3.20
CA PRO A 987 0.47 -19.43 -2.82
C PRO A 987 1.45 -19.56 -1.64
N ALA A 988 1.11 -20.39 -0.64
CA ALA A 988 1.94 -20.59 0.54
C ALA A 988 3.27 -21.29 0.19
N VAL A 989 3.21 -22.33 -0.65
CA VAL A 989 4.40 -23.05 -1.14
C VAL A 989 5.26 -22.16 -2.03
N ALA A 990 4.64 -21.39 -2.94
CA ALA A 990 5.37 -20.47 -3.82
C ALA A 990 6.12 -19.41 -3.00
N ALA A 991 5.46 -18.76 -2.03
CA ALA A 991 6.07 -17.75 -1.18
C ALA A 991 7.26 -18.32 -0.39
N ALA A 992 7.08 -19.48 0.24
CA ALA A 992 8.15 -20.13 0.99
C ALA A 992 9.36 -20.48 0.11
N LEU A 993 9.12 -20.98 -1.11
CA LEU A 993 10.21 -21.30 -2.04
C LEU A 993 10.89 -20.07 -2.65
N ARG A 994 10.16 -18.96 -2.87
CA ARG A 994 10.76 -17.68 -3.29
C ARG A 994 11.67 -17.12 -2.21
N GLU A 995 11.26 -17.18 -0.95
CA GLU A 995 12.09 -16.73 0.16
C GLU A 995 13.41 -17.52 0.24
N ARG A 996 13.35 -18.84 0.04
CA ARG A 996 14.55 -19.70 0.02
C ARG A 996 15.40 -19.52 -1.24
N TYR A 997 14.77 -19.31 -2.40
CA TYR A 997 15.43 -19.20 -3.71
C TYR A 997 15.11 -17.87 -4.38
N PRO A 998 15.62 -16.74 -3.87
CA PRO A 998 15.27 -15.40 -4.35
C PRO A 998 15.59 -15.23 -5.83
N ASP A 999 16.69 -15.81 -6.31
CA ASP A 999 17.24 -15.57 -7.65
C ASP A 999 16.78 -16.60 -8.70
N LYS A 1000 16.10 -17.67 -8.29
CA LYS A 1000 15.67 -18.71 -9.23
C LYS A 1000 14.37 -18.30 -9.92
N PRO A 1001 14.24 -18.43 -11.25
CA PRO A 1001 12.94 -18.28 -11.91
C PRO A 1001 11.93 -19.27 -11.36
N ILE A 1002 10.70 -18.81 -11.09
CA ILE A 1002 9.61 -19.64 -10.57
C ILE A 1002 8.50 -19.73 -11.62
N PHE A 1003 8.06 -20.94 -11.93
CA PHE A 1003 6.94 -21.22 -12.83
C PHE A 1003 5.85 -21.95 -12.07
N ILE A 1004 4.60 -21.46 -12.19
CA ILE A 1004 3.43 -22.06 -11.55
C ILE A 1004 2.59 -22.78 -12.60
N MET A 1005 2.63 -24.10 -12.58
CA MET A 1005 1.90 -25.02 -13.45
C MET A 1005 0.47 -25.18 -12.90
N GLY A 1006 -0.46 -24.40 -13.45
CA GLY A 1006 -1.85 -24.38 -13.02
C GLY A 1006 -2.75 -25.31 -13.81
N GLU A 1007 -3.88 -25.68 -13.21
CA GLU A 1007 -4.95 -26.46 -13.83
C GLU A 1007 -6.03 -25.51 -14.40
N ASP A 1008 -6.58 -25.83 -15.58
CA ASP A 1008 -7.68 -25.08 -16.21
C ASP A 1008 -8.94 -25.98 -16.32
N ASP A 1009 -9.64 -26.17 -15.20
CA ASP A 1009 -10.89 -26.95 -15.14
C ASP A 1009 -12.11 -26.11 -15.59
N GLN A 1010 -12.44 -26.22 -16.89
CA GLN A 1010 -13.59 -25.55 -17.50
C GLN A 1010 -14.94 -26.03 -16.95
N ARG A 1011 -15.05 -27.27 -16.48
CA ARG A 1011 -16.30 -27.79 -15.87
C ARG A 1011 -16.60 -27.07 -14.57
N VAL A 1012 -15.57 -26.79 -13.76
CA VAL A 1012 -15.73 -26.01 -12.51
C VAL A 1012 -16.13 -24.57 -12.86
N LEU A 1013 -15.51 -23.97 -13.88
CA LEU A 1013 -15.88 -22.64 -14.37
C LEU A 1013 -17.34 -22.58 -14.84
N GLU A 1014 -17.80 -23.52 -15.67
CA GLU A 1014 -19.18 -23.58 -16.16
C GLU A 1014 -20.19 -23.81 -15.03
N LYS A 1015 -19.84 -24.67 -14.06
CA LYS A 1015 -20.74 -25.06 -12.97
C LYS A 1015 -20.85 -24.01 -11.88
N PHE A 1016 -19.77 -23.29 -11.58
CA PHE A 1016 -19.69 -22.41 -10.40
C PHE A 1016 -19.35 -20.95 -10.74
N GLY A 1017 -19.00 -20.62 -11.99
CA GLY A 1017 -18.69 -19.27 -12.43
C GLY A 1017 -17.26 -18.78 -12.14
N TYR A 1018 -16.40 -19.63 -11.57
CA TYR A 1018 -14.98 -19.32 -11.27
C TYR A 1018 -14.10 -20.57 -11.41
N ASN A 1019 -12.79 -20.39 -11.62
CA ASN A 1019 -11.82 -21.49 -11.79
C ASN A 1019 -10.71 -21.41 -10.72
N PRO A 1020 -10.87 -22.14 -9.59
CA PRO A 1020 -9.95 -22.07 -8.46
C PRO A 1020 -8.50 -22.39 -8.82
N GLY A 1021 -8.26 -23.40 -9.67
CA GLY A 1021 -6.91 -23.82 -10.04
C GLY A 1021 -6.18 -22.74 -10.84
N LYS A 1022 -6.87 -22.20 -11.84
CA LYS A 1022 -6.34 -21.11 -12.68
C LYS A 1022 -6.11 -19.83 -11.89
N GLU A 1023 -7.07 -19.42 -11.07
CA GLU A 1023 -7.00 -18.21 -10.26
C GLU A 1023 -5.89 -18.31 -9.20
N LYS A 1024 -5.80 -19.43 -8.47
CA LYS A 1024 -4.79 -19.60 -7.43
C LYS A 1024 -3.39 -19.76 -7.99
N ALA A 1025 -3.23 -20.42 -9.13
CA ALA A 1025 -1.94 -20.47 -9.84
C ALA A 1025 -1.49 -19.09 -10.30
N THR A 1026 -2.41 -18.27 -10.84
CA THR A 1026 -2.13 -16.88 -11.23
C THR A 1026 -1.77 -16.03 -10.02
N GLN A 1027 -2.53 -16.15 -8.92
CA GLN A 1027 -2.25 -15.44 -7.66
C GLN A 1027 -0.89 -15.83 -7.08
N ALA A 1028 -0.57 -17.13 -7.07
CA ALA A 1028 0.72 -17.62 -6.57
C ALA A 1028 1.89 -17.10 -7.42
N ALA A 1029 1.73 -17.08 -8.74
CA ALA A 1029 2.75 -16.56 -9.66
C ALA A 1029 3.01 -15.07 -9.44
N GLN A 1030 1.94 -14.26 -9.38
CA GLN A 1030 2.03 -12.83 -9.11
C GLN A 1030 2.69 -12.52 -7.77
N ALA A 1031 2.34 -13.26 -6.71
CA ALA A 1031 2.87 -13.04 -5.37
C ALA A 1031 4.39 -13.27 -5.27
N VAL A 1032 4.98 -14.02 -6.21
CA VAL A 1032 6.39 -14.39 -6.20
C VAL A 1032 7.16 -13.91 -7.41
N ASN A 1033 6.59 -13.03 -8.25
CA ASN A 1033 7.21 -12.62 -9.51
C ASN A 1033 7.61 -13.84 -10.36
N GLY A 1034 6.66 -14.77 -10.48
CA GLY A 1034 6.79 -16.01 -11.21
C GLY A 1034 5.85 -16.04 -12.41
N VAL A 1035 6.01 -17.06 -13.27
CA VAL A 1035 5.25 -17.17 -14.52
C VAL A 1035 4.15 -18.23 -14.36
N PRO A 1036 2.85 -17.88 -14.50
CA PRO A 1036 1.80 -18.86 -14.53
C PRO A 1036 1.76 -19.56 -15.91
N VAL A 1037 1.65 -20.88 -15.92
CA VAL A 1037 1.67 -21.70 -17.13
C VAL A 1037 0.47 -22.65 -17.10
N PHE A 1038 -0.35 -22.61 -18.15
CA PHE A 1038 -1.58 -23.40 -18.28
C PHE A 1038 -1.54 -24.27 -19.54
N PRO A 1039 -2.11 -25.49 -19.50
CA PRO A 1039 -2.18 -26.34 -20.68
C PRO A 1039 -3.16 -25.78 -21.71
N THR A 1040 -2.76 -25.82 -22.98
CA THR A 1040 -3.64 -25.54 -24.13
C THR A 1040 -3.95 -26.85 -24.85
N PHE A 1041 -5.23 -27.21 -24.92
CA PHE A 1041 -5.68 -28.46 -25.54
C PHE A 1041 -6.00 -28.26 -27.03
N ALA A 1042 -6.21 -29.35 -27.78
CA ALA A 1042 -6.56 -29.21 -29.19
C ALA A 1042 -7.95 -28.57 -29.34
N PRO A 1043 -8.23 -27.85 -30.45
CA PRO A 1043 -9.50 -27.19 -30.65
C PRO A 1043 -10.71 -28.13 -30.46
N GLY A 1044 -11.66 -27.72 -29.61
CA GLY A 1044 -12.89 -28.45 -29.33
C GLY A 1044 -12.80 -29.56 -28.27
N GLU A 1045 -11.60 -29.95 -27.80
CA GLU A 1045 -11.45 -31.03 -26.82
C GLU A 1045 -12.05 -30.66 -25.45
N GLN A 1046 -11.69 -29.49 -24.92
CA GLN A 1046 -12.23 -29.00 -23.64
C GLN A 1046 -13.75 -28.75 -23.69
N GLN A 1047 -14.29 -28.35 -24.85
CA GLN A 1047 -15.74 -28.14 -25.02
C GLN A 1047 -16.50 -29.47 -25.07
N ALA A 1048 -15.89 -30.51 -25.63
CA ALA A 1048 -16.52 -31.82 -25.78
C ALA A 1048 -16.53 -32.63 -24.47
N ASP A 1049 -15.45 -32.55 -23.68
CA ASP A 1049 -15.32 -33.26 -22.41
C ASP A 1049 -14.46 -32.48 -21.40
N PRO A 1050 -15.00 -31.40 -20.80
CA PRO A 1050 -14.23 -30.48 -19.95
C PRO A 1050 -13.63 -31.16 -18.71
N ALA A 1051 -14.20 -32.29 -18.26
CA ALA A 1051 -13.69 -33.04 -17.12
C ALA A 1051 -12.39 -33.82 -17.43
N ARG A 1052 -12.09 -34.04 -18.70
CA ARG A 1052 -10.96 -34.86 -19.17
C ARG A 1052 -9.73 -34.04 -19.57
N PHE A 1053 -9.87 -32.71 -19.64
CA PHE A 1053 -8.87 -31.79 -20.18
C PHE A 1053 -8.64 -30.62 -19.24
N THR A 1054 -7.96 -30.90 -18.13
CA THR A 1054 -7.78 -29.93 -17.05
C THR A 1054 -6.31 -29.53 -16.82
N ASP A 1055 -5.38 -30.50 -16.89
CA ASP A 1055 -3.98 -30.28 -16.51
C ASP A 1055 -2.97 -30.74 -17.59
N PHE A 1056 -1.66 -30.54 -17.34
CA PHE A 1056 -0.61 -30.97 -18.27
C PHE A 1056 -0.46 -32.51 -18.38
N ASN A 1057 -0.91 -33.27 -17.38
CA ASN A 1057 -0.94 -34.72 -17.46
C ASN A 1057 -2.06 -35.17 -18.41
N ASP A 1058 -3.23 -34.54 -18.34
CA ASP A 1058 -4.33 -34.76 -19.28
C ASP A 1058 -3.94 -34.36 -20.72
N LEU A 1059 -3.18 -33.26 -20.88
CA LEU A 1059 -2.66 -32.86 -22.19
C LEU A 1059 -1.76 -33.97 -22.79
N GLN A 1060 -0.92 -34.59 -21.96
CA GLN A 1060 -0.08 -35.71 -22.40
C GLN A 1060 -0.91 -36.96 -22.74
N GLN A 1061 -1.89 -37.33 -21.92
CA GLN A 1061 -2.57 -38.63 -21.99
C GLN A 1061 -3.80 -38.64 -22.90
N ASN A 1062 -4.57 -37.55 -22.89
CA ASN A 1062 -5.92 -37.52 -23.46
C ASN A 1062 -6.00 -36.68 -24.73
N SER A 1063 -5.19 -35.64 -24.85
CA SER A 1063 -5.25 -34.72 -26.01
C SER A 1063 -4.65 -35.36 -27.25
N ARG A 1064 -5.19 -35.00 -28.41
CA ARG A 1064 -4.57 -35.26 -29.72
C ARG A 1064 -3.18 -34.67 -29.85
N LEU A 1065 -2.85 -33.63 -29.09
CA LEU A 1065 -1.50 -33.06 -29.06
C LEU A 1065 -0.50 -33.97 -28.32
N GLY A 1066 -1.00 -34.81 -27.41
CA GLY A 1066 -0.23 -35.80 -26.67
C GLY A 1066 0.99 -35.26 -25.95
N ARG A 1067 1.97 -36.15 -25.70
CA ARG A 1067 3.25 -35.80 -25.04
C ARG A 1067 4.00 -34.68 -25.75
N GLU A 1068 3.99 -34.65 -27.08
CA GLU A 1068 4.66 -33.61 -27.86
C GLU A 1068 4.05 -32.22 -27.62
N GLY A 1069 2.73 -32.15 -27.46
CA GLY A 1069 2.02 -30.93 -27.08
C GLY A 1069 2.47 -30.40 -25.73
N ALA A 1070 2.54 -31.27 -24.72
CA ALA A 1070 3.02 -30.91 -23.39
C ALA A 1070 4.49 -30.44 -23.43
N VAL A 1071 5.37 -31.17 -24.13
CA VAL A 1071 6.79 -30.81 -24.29
C VAL A 1071 6.94 -29.43 -24.93
N ARG A 1072 6.24 -29.18 -26.05
CA ARG A 1072 6.32 -27.91 -26.78
C ARG A 1072 5.86 -26.74 -25.91
N GLN A 1073 4.74 -26.88 -25.21
CA GLN A 1073 4.18 -25.80 -24.40
C GLN A 1073 5.05 -25.48 -23.18
N ILE A 1074 5.52 -26.50 -22.47
CA ILE A 1074 6.38 -26.32 -21.29
C ILE A 1074 7.73 -25.72 -21.70
N ARG A 1075 8.35 -26.21 -22.78
CA ARG A 1075 9.63 -25.64 -23.28
C ARG A 1075 9.45 -24.21 -23.76
N ALA A 1076 8.40 -23.92 -24.54
CA ALA A 1076 8.12 -22.57 -24.99
C ALA A 1076 7.93 -21.58 -23.82
N ALA A 1077 7.24 -22.00 -22.75
CA ALA A 1077 7.07 -21.17 -21.55
C ALA A 1077 8.42 -20.87 -20.86
N ILE A 1078 9.37 -21.81 -20.91
CA ILE A 1078 10.69 -21.70 -20.28
C ILE A 1078 11.69 -20.95 -21.16
N GLU A 1079 11.58 -21.04 -22.48
CA GLU A 1079 12.53 -20.49 -23.46
C GLU A 1079 12.18 -19.07 -23.90
N ASN A 1080 10.98 -18.56 -23.63
CA ASN A 1080 10.55 -17.23 -24.06
C ASN A 1080 11.30 -16.11 -23.29
N PRO A 1081 12.25 -15.39 -23.92
CA PRO A 1081 13.11 -14.42 -23.23
C PRO A 1081 12.32 -13.18 -22.76
N ARG A 1082 11.20 -12.88 -23.42
CA ARG A 1082 10.37 -11.69 -23.15
C ARG A 1082 9.63 -11.73 -21.81
N GLN A 1083 9.48 -12.91 -21.20
CA GLN A 1083 8.93 -13.05 -19.83
C GLN A 1083 10.04 -13.08 -18.76
N GLN A 1084 11.26 -13.50 -19.08
CA GLN A 1084 12.38 -13.57 -18.14
C GLN A 1084 13.06 -12.21 -17.89
N GLU A 1085 13.10 -11.31 -18.89
CA GLU A 1085 13.71 -9.98 -18.75
C GLU A 1085 12.83 -8.97 -18.01
N ARG A 1086 11.51 -9.22 -17.89
CA ARG A 1086 10.58 -8.31 -17.21
C ARG A 1086 10.57 -8.42 -15.68
N GLU A 1087 11.10 -9.51 -15.11
CA GLU A 1087 10.83 -9.88 -13.72
C GLU A 1087 12.02 -10.50 -12.94
N ALA A 1088 13.27 -10.22 -13.32
CA ALA A 1088 14.44 -10.56 -12.50
C ALA A 1088 15.07 -9.31 -11.86
N PRO A 1089 15.38 -9.29 -10.55
CA PRO A 1089 16.17 -8.22 -9.96
C PRO A 1089 17.61 -8.32 -10.48
N ARG A 1090 18.14 -7.23 -11.05
CA ARG A 1090 19.56 -7.11 -11.39
C ARG A 1090 20.38 -7.09 -10.10
N ILE A 1091 20.99 -8.22 -9.75
CA ILE A 1091 22.09 -8.24 -8.77
C ILE A 1091 23.25 -7.44 -9.36
N LYS A 1092 23.66 -6.37 -8.67
CA LYS A 1092 24.87 -5.61 -9.00
C LYS A 1092 26.08 -6.50 -8.77
N LEU A 1093 26.77 -6.87 -9.84
CA LEU A 1093 28.05 -7.61 -9.84
C LEU A 1093 29.22 -6.82 -9.22
N ASP A 1094 28.99 -5.59 -8.75
CA ASP A 1094 30.01 -4.73 -8.17
C ASP A 1094 30.27 -5.01 -6.68
N ASP A 1095 29.29 -5.54 -5.93
CA ASP A 1095 29.43 -5.75 -4.47
C ASP A 1095 30.35 -6.93 -4.09
N GLU A 1096 30.52 -7.93 -4.97
CA GLU A 1096 31.49 -9.02 -4.75
C GLU A 1096 32.93 -8.62 -5.07
N ARG A 1097 33.14 -7.62 -5.94
CA ARG A 1097 34.47 -7.09 -6.26
C ARG A 1097 34.99 -6.14 -5.20
N GLU A 1098 34.12 -5.39 -4.52
CA GLU A 1098 34.52 -4.50 -3.43
C GLU A 1098 34.79 -5.24 -2.11
N ARG A 1099 34.05 -6.31 -1.81
CA ARG A 1099 34.30 -7.14 -0.61
C ARG A 1099 35.62 -7.92 -0.64
N LYS A 1100 36.20 -8.15 -1.83
CA LYS A 1100 37.54 -8.77 -1.97
C LYS A 1100 38.69 -7.77 -1.93
N ARG A 1101 38.43 -6.45 -1.90
CA ARG A 1101 39.47 -5.40 -1.89
C ARG A 1101 39.72 -4.77 -0.52
N SER A 1102 38.87 -5.02 0.47
CA SER A 1102 39.00 -4.47 1.83
C SER A 1102 39.18 -5.56 2.88
N GLY A 1103 40.28 -6.31 2.76
CA GLY A 1103 40.84 -7.10 3.87
C GLY A 1103 41.91 -6.30 4.62
N PRO A 1104 42.07 -6.48 5.95
CA PRO A 1104 42.91 -5.63 6.79
C PRO A 1104 44.40 -5.76 6.43
N VAL A 1105 45.08 -4.62 6.35
CA VAL A 1105 46.55 -4.52 6.32
C VAL A 1105 47.07 -5.04 7.66
N ILE A 1106 47.62 -6.26 7.65
CA ILE A 1106 48.39 -6.82 8.76
C ILE A 1106 49.87 -6.68 8.37
N GLY A 1107 50.64 -6.06 9.26
CA GLY A 1107 52.04 -5.73 9.06
C GLY A 1107 52.94 -6.94 8.88
N ASP A 1108 53.91 -6.79 7.99
CA ASP A 1108 55.05 -7.68 7.83
C ASP A 1108 56.05 -7.44 8.96
N ASP A 1109 56.25 -8.45 9.82
CA ASP A 1109 57.49 -8.63 10.58
C ASP A 1109 57.96 -10.10 10.46
N GLN A 1110 58.94 -10.29 9.56
CA GLN A 1110 60.06 -11.23 9.64
C GLN A 1110 59.89 -12.76 9.40
N PRO A 1111 61.00 -13.47 8.99
CA PRO A 1111 61.00 -14.18 7.72
C PRO A 1111 61.25 -15.71 7.79
N ALA A 1112 61.05 -16.33 6.62
CA ALA A 1112 61.74 -17.50 6.09
C ALA A 1112 61.61 -18.85 6.83
N GLN A 1113 60.98 -19.83 6.15
CA GLN A 1113 61.65 -21.11 5.86
C GLN A 1113 60.96 -21.92 4.75
N ARG A 1114 61.82 -22.45 3.87
CA ARG A 1114 61.53 -23.31 2.71
C ARG A 1114 61.13 -24.73 3.13
N ARG A 1115 60.22 -25.36 2.37
CA ARG A 1115 60.25 -26.76 1.83
C ARG A 1115 58.83 -27.17 1.41
N SER A 1116 58.50 -27.26 0.11
CA SER A 1116 58.77 -28.32 -0.86
C SER A 1116 57.66 -29.39 -0.98
N VAL A 1117 56.92 -29.28 -2.09
CA VAL A 1117 56.52 -30.30 -3.09
C VAL A 1117 55.95 -31.66 -2.67
N ARG A 1118 54.89 -32.04 -3.42
CA ARG A 1118 54.22 -33.35 -3.64
C ARG A 1118 52.99 -33.54 -2.75
N ARG A 1119 51.79 -33.80 -3.27
CA ARG A 1119 51.40 -34.57 -4.47
C ARG A 1119 50.02 -34.12 -4.95
#